data_AF-A0A6B3L1B3-F1
#
_entry.id   AF-A0A6B3L1B3-F1
#
_cell.length_a   1.000
_cell.length_b   1.000
_cell.length_c   1.000
_cell.angle_alpha   90.00
_cell.angle_beta   90.00
_cell.angle_gamma   90.00
#
_symmetry.space_group_name_H-M   'P 1'
#
loop_
_entity.id
_entity.type
_entity.pdbx_description
1 polymer ?
#
loop_
_entity_poly.entity_id
_entity_poly.type
_entity_poly.pdbx_seq_one_letter_code
_entity_poly.pdbx_strand_id
1 'polypeptide(L)'
;MKMKLVGILGGAVLASMVAYGSDDADLLFNPTPQDVGVEVTVAAVIHVNDDDDQSVGELNYEVHDFEHAPSKGDDDLFEVKLNAHAGKSDALVVLHTRKGKSLLRADVGPWFWPTKDKRGEQVTSLSWPVPAGTVFHKVLYIEGVRNSSEKRDVAFQAEIVAPAIHVDGIYYDDAHVWSNLAETSVYQVDLDVDSSNDNYNEVDGFEGESGEREDAIEASDAVEEGTSYPRPGKIVVAQGARDSDSDGLPDFADGFSIEGIDQGIPENVTDIYFTPVRVELPTPFDPIEASVTFHYGPVCEPRLSENGIGLVPTKDEREPDAVVIRKPGLRLWRHDAVGRSSGKSVPEGDFIEPGTSIKWSDLDMDQDRVAVLYVDYVASPSIDGLGRQVISVEASEGEAVAMDEIVITTTTLDLAVDANRDGKVRFPGDLSSDGCAPDLTAPHRPLCFWLNHDQDSPTKSLWWEDIDPETVPVKARDSDDLKIKTTRDLEDFARLDLMVEGLEPMLVSGDLLLGLEWKDLVNDSKPSIRLFRNSSNVGDDSYLKTHTGAAAQLASEHYSSALIGYQGSGLVEPKEGPVDYVFPPGFWQGIDAHGRAHLLFEGVRWGRGSLRLVLMDRDGTVVGEGGSLWLMLMPVDCYYERVHARPAIASMPEPHGQYKIHRSYDFPFVKGVDLALYWPDQHKGYAHGYDVEESGNSFFETYGEEPQHIVFVHGIKMKVHHVKSYTASCYKRLWWAGYRGRLSVFRWTTPVSGADIYNTGEFNAWHNGAALAAYVDFLKKRLGRDGNVGIIAHSLGNAVVGGALRAGMTVNSYLMMEAAVPMSCFHSADELLDGGDSLEGRYERMLLEAEANKPSARVLSDGGYRGVLFGFDGQIVGKWVNYYNPLDFWLATGKTKNAGVLVHWLQNQVRYKPNDLLLKGVYKYFPDRPVGDRARFGPDGDQVYRWLWESARPVYDLYESLSFTSRSLTRAMGAQFPAHENGDPLPPGGEAVNLEKEYHFGSGRPDHSGQFQRDIQQLYSDDDGNRYKFPLYHRMLNDLMMSNVQTEK
;
A
#
# COMPACT_ATOMS: atom_id res chain seq x y z
N MET A 1 -41.54 -65.70 51.13
CA MET A 1 -41.67 -65.85 52.61
C MET A 1 -42.20 -64.50 53.12
N LYS A 2 -43.42 -64.39 53.68
CA LYS A 2 -43.82 -64.56 55.12
C LYS A 2 -43.15 -63.51 56.04
N MET A 3 -43.82 -62.73 56.91
CA MET A 3 -45.18 -62.70 57.54
C MET A 3 -45.61 -61.22 57.81
N LYS A 4 -46.90 -60.77 57.90
CA LYS A 4 -47.99 -60.98 58.91
C LYS A 4 -47.62 -60.53 60.37
N LEU A 5 -48.45 -59.89 61.23
CA LEU A 5 -49.83 -59.30 61.20
C LEU A 5 -50.17 -58.64 62.60
N VAL A 6 -51.20 -57.77 62.75
CA VAL A 6 -51.94 -57.32 64.01
C VAL A 6 -51.21 -56.34 64.99
N GLY A 7 -51.82 -55.38 65.74
CA GLY A 7 -53.18 -54.76 65.74
C GLY A 7 -53.72 -54.22 67.12
N ILE A 8 -54.58 -53.17 67.08
CA ILE A 8 -55.71 -52.76 67.99
C ILE A 8 -55.48 -52.26 69.46
N LEU A 9 -56.07 -51.08 69.81
CA LEU A 9 -56.80 -50.67 71.06
C LEU A 9 -57.17 -49.14 71.02
N GLY A 10 -58.16 -48.54 71.75
CA GLY A 10 -59.37 -49.11 72.41
C GLY A 10 -60.13 -48.28 73.50
N GLY A 11 -60.93 -47.23 73.17
CA GLY A 11 -62.01 -46.64 74.04
C GLY A 11 -61.73 -45.30 74.78
N ALA A 12 -62.70 -44.57 75.41
CA ALA A 12 -64.19 -44.63 75.49
C ALA A 12 -64.80 -43.39 76.27
N VAL A 13 -66.14 -43.38 76.54
CA VAL A 13 -66.93 -42.61 77.59
C VAL A 13 -67.57 -41.22 77.17
N LEU A 14 -68.88 -41.08 76.83
CA LEU A 14 -70.18 -40.91 77.62
C LEU A 14 -70.54 -39.43 77.97
N ALA A 15 -71.80 -38.91 78.06
CA ALA A 15 -73.19 -39.40 77.85
C ALA A 15 -74.31 -38.29 77.82
N SER A 16 -75.42 -38.51 77.06
CA SER A 16 -76.86 -38.14 77.33
C SER A 16 -77.30 -36.65 77.55
N MET A 17 -78.55 -36.15 77.32
CA MET A 17 -79.93 -36.71 77.45
C MET A 17 -81.04 -35.88 76.69
N VAL A 18 -82.11 -36.56 76.23
CA VAL A 18 -83.55 -36.12 76.08
C VAL A 18 -83.98 -35.18 74.91
N ALA A 19 -85.26 -35.30 74.50
CA ALA A 19 -85.83 -34.96 73.18
C ALA A 19 -87.05 -33.98 73.20
N TYR A 20 -87.30 -33.31 72.06
CA TYR A 20 -88.59 -32.83 71.48
C TYR A 20 -88.32 -32.25 70.05
N GLY A 21 -89.21 -32.29 69.05
CA GLY A 21 -90.43 -33.12 68.93
C GLY A 21 -91.59 -32.59 68.04
N SER A 22 -91.37 -32.16 66.78
CA SER A 22 -92.46 -31.75 65.84
C SER A 22 -92.05 -31.85 64.35
N ASP A 23 -93.00 -32.34 63.52
CA ASP A 23 -93.38 -31.93 62.15
C ASP A 23 -92.36 -31.07 61.36
N ASP A 24 -91.95 -31.40 60.12
CA ASP A 24 -92.74 -31.88 58.98
C ASP A 24 -91.88 -32.74 58.01
N ALA A 25 -92.47 -33.31 56.96
CA ALA A 25 -91.79 -34.27 56.08
C ALA A 25 -90.69 -33.66 55.17
N ASP A 26 -89.48 -34.22 55.25
CA ASP A 26 -88.38 -33.99 54.30
C ASP A 26 -88.81 -34.26 52.84
N LEU A 27 -88.94 -33.19 52.06
CA LEU A 27 -88.68 -33.25 50.62
C LEU A 27 -87.20 -32.96 50.42
N LEU A 28 -86.40 -34.04 50.35
CA LEU A 28 -85.02 -34.01 49.85
C LEU A 28 -85.01 -33.61 48.37
N PHE A 29 -85.15 -32.31 48.09
CA PHE A 29 -84.68 -31.72 46.85
C PHE A 29 -83.17 -31.77 46.86
N ASN A 30 -82.57 -32.77 46.21
CA ASN A 30 -81.18 -32.65 45.79
C ASN A 30 -81.09 -31.40 44.90
N PRO A 31 -80.25 -30.41 45.24
CA PRO A 31 -80.01 -29.28 44.34
C PRO A 31 -79.54 -29.80 42.99
N THR A 32 -80.03 -29.18 41.91
CA THR A 32 -79.55 -29.50 40.56
C THR A 32 -78.26 -28.72 40.33
N PRO A 33 -77.13 -29.37 39.98
CA PRO A 33 -75.90 -28.63 39.67
C PRO A 33 -76.14 -27.62 38.53
N GLN A 34 -75.57 -26.43 38.65
CA GLN A 34 -75.59 -25.48 37.53
C GLN A 34 -74.63 -25.94 36.43
N ASP A 35 -75.08 -25.83 35.18
CA ASP A 35 -74.21 -25.94 34.01
C ASP A 35 -73.42 -24.63 33.85
N VAL A 36 -72.22 -24.60 34.43
CA VAL A 36 -71.28 -23.49 34.34
C VAL A 36 -69.91 -24.04 33.98
N GLY A 37 -69.14 -23.27 33.21
CA GLY A 37 -67.81 -23.66 32.77
C GLY A 37 -66.91 -22.46 32.57
N VAL A 38 -65.61 -22.69 32.70
CA VAL A 38 -64.57 -21.70 32.41
C VAL A 38 -63.31 -22.41 31.95
N GLU A 39 -62.65 -21.84 30.94
CA GLU A 39 -61.43 -22.34 30.33
C GLU A 39 -60.51 -21.14 30.05
N VAL A 40 -59.22 -21.33 30.30
CA VAL A 40 -58.18 -20.34 29.98
C VAL A 40 -57.18 -20.99 29.02
N THR A 41 -56.82 -20.29 27.96
CA THR A 41 -55.67 -20.68 27.12
C THR A 41 -54.72 -19.50 26.98
N VAL A 42 -53.43 -19.80 26.92
CA VAL A 42 -52.33 -18.88 26.64
C VAL A 42 -51.44 -19.54 25.58
N ALA A 43 -50.65 -18.77 24.85
CA ALA A 43 -49.58 -19.31 24.04
C ALA A 43 -48.68 -20.22 24.88
N ALA A 44 -48.30 -21.39 24.34
CA ALA A 44 -47.48 -22.37 25.06
C ALA A 44 -46.07 -21.84 25.38
N VAL A 45 -45.64 -20.83 24.64
CA VAL A 45 -44.38 -20.09 24.78
C VAL A 45 -44.67 -18.60 24.56
N ILE A 46 -43.89 -17.76 25.25
CA ILE A 46 -43.78 -16.32 25.15
C ILE A 46 -42.28 -16.01 24.95
N HIS A 47 -41.91 -14.92 24.27
CA HIS A 47 -40.53 -14.40 24.31
C HIS A 47 -40.47 -13.09 25.10
N VAL A 48 -39.27 -12.70 25.53
CA VAL A 48 -39.00 -11.33 25.97
C VAL A 48 -39.29 -10.39 24.79
N ASN A 49 -39.84 -9.21 25.07
CA ASN A 49 -39.97 -8.14 24.09
C ASN A 49 -38.68 -7.30 24.10
N ASP A 50 -38.01 -7.30 22.96
CA ASP A 50 -36.81 -6.53 22.58
C ASP A 50 -37.16 -5.26 21.75
N ASP A 51 -38.32 -5.25 21.09
CA ASP A 51 -38.90 -4.17 20.26
C ASP A 51 -38.01 -3.51 19.17
N ASP A 52 -37.00 -4.25 18.69
CA ASP A 52 -36.16 -3.91 17.53
C ASP A 52 -36.84 -4.14 16.15
N ASP A 53 -38.14 -4.43 16.09
CA ASP A 53 -38.87 -4.75 14.84
C ASP A 53 -39.16 -3.55 13.91
N GLN A 54 -38.65 -2.35 14.24
CA GLN A 54 -38.99 -1.11 13.56
C GLN A 54 -38.10 -0.83 12.34
N SER A 55 -38.73 -0.63 11.18
CA SER A 55 -38.00 -0.27 9.96
C SER A 55 -37.56 1.20 9.97
N VAL A 56 -36.26 1.44 9.80
CA VAL A 56 -35.59 2.76 9.69
C VAL A 56 -36.48 3.86 9.10
N GLY A 57 -36.82 4.86 9.93
CA GLY A 57 -37.46 6.10 9.50
C GLY A 57 -38.93 6.32 9.89
N GLU A 58 -39.51 5.53 10.81
CA GLU A 58 -40.79 5.88 11.44
C GLU A 58 -40.61 7.02 12.47
N LEU A 59 -41.67 7.79 12.74
CA LEU A 59 -41.58 9.14 13.34
C LEU A 59 -41.54 9.19 14.88
N ASN A 60 -41.49 8.04 15.56
CA ASN A 60 -41.76 7.90 16.99
C ASN A 60 -40.72 7.04 17.75
N TYR A 61 -39.48 6.92 17.28
CA TYR A 61 -38.48 6.10 17.97
C TYR A 61 -37.93 6.80 19.23
N GLU A 62 -38.06 6.09 20.36
CA GLU A 62 -37.50 6.33 21.70
C GLU A 62 -37.87 7.59 22.53
N VAL A 63 -37.63 7.46 23.84
CA VAL A 63 -38.02 8.34 24.97
C VAL A 63 -39.52 8.29 25.37
N HIS A 64 -40.42 7.66 24.60
CA HIS A 64 -41.86 7.72 24.94
C HIS A 64 -42.72 6.44 25.03
N ASP A 65 -42.25 5.22 24.72
CA ASP A 65 -43.08 4.01 24.93
C ASP A 65 -43.19 3.54 26.40
N PHE A 66 -42.38 4.09 27.31
CA PHE A 66 -42.62 3.97 28.75
C PHE A 66 -43.93 4.65 29.21
N GLU A 67 -44.47 5.64 28.47
CA GLU A 67 -45.61 6.47 28.90
C GLU A 67 -46.73 6.70 27.86
N HIS A 68 -46.53 6.44 26.56
CA HIS A 68 -47.48 6.82 25.49
C HIS A 68 -47.91 5.68 24.56
N ALA A 69 -48.64 6.02 23.50
CA ALA A 69 -49.46 5.10 22.73
C ALA A 69 -48.74 4.53 21.47
N PRO A 70 -48.99 3.25 21.15
CA PRO A 70 -48.18 2.42 20.26
C PRO A 70 -48.22 2.78 18.76
N SER A 71 -47.20 2.26 18.06
CA SER A 71 -47.01 2.28 16.62
C SER A 71 -48.04 1.39 15.87
N LYS A 72 -47.71 0.91 14.66
CA LYS A 72 -48.67 0.25 13.76
C LYS A 72 -48.04 -0.94 13.01
N GLY A 73 -47.41 -1.84 13.76
CA GLY A 73 -46.83 -3.10 13.29
C GLY A 73 -46.99 -4.18 14.37
N ASP A 74 -46.38 -3.92 15.53
CA ASP A 74 -46.61 -4.47 16.88
C ASP A 74 -47.39 -5.81 16.91
N ASP A 75 -46.67 -6.89 16.60
CA ASP A 75 -47.19 -8.26 16.55
C ASP A 75 -46.64 -9.15 17.70
N ASP A 76 -45.84 -8.57 18.60
CA ASP A 76 -45.19 -9.13 19.81
C ASP A 76 -46.16 -9.72 20.86
N LEU A 77 -47.38 -9.17 20.93
CA LEU A 77 -48.26 -9.39 22.06
C LEU A 77 -48.98 -10.75 22.05
N PHE A 78 -48.78 -11.52 23.12
CA PHE A 78 -49.28 -12.89 23.26
C PHE A 78 -50.71 -12.98 23.78
N GLU A 79 -51.56 -13.75 23.11
CA GLU A 79 -52.97 -13.90 23.47
C GLU A 79 -53.19 -14.78 24.72
N VAL A 80 -53.89 -14.22 25.71
CA VAL A 80 -54.55 -14.94 26.80
C VAL A 80 -56.06 -14.93 26.56
N LYS A 81 -56.63 -16.10 26.26
CA LYS A 81 -58.06 -16.27 25.93
C LYS A 81 -58.80 -16.89 27.11
N LEU A 82 -59.84 -16.20 27.55
CA LEU A 82 -60.76 -16.63 28.59
C LEU A 82 -62.13 -16.92 27.97
N ASN A 83 -62.57 -18.17 28.08
CA ASN A 83 -63.90 -18.62 27.69
C ASN A 83 -64.68 -19.01 28.94
N ALA A 84 -65.94 -18.58 29.07
CA ALA A 84 -66.77 -18.92 30.22
C ALA A 84 -68.25 -19.05 29.81
N HIS A 85 -69.03 -19.89 30.47
CA HIS A 85 -70.48 -19.98 30.26
C HIS A 85 -71.23 -20.09 31.58
N ALA A 86 -72.42 -19.49 31.63
CA ALA A 86 -73.28 -19.51 32.81
C ALA A 86 -74.67 -20.04 32.45
N GLY A 87 -75.15 -21.09 33.12
CA GLY A 87 -76.38 -21.79 32.74
C GLY A 87 -77.68 -21.19 33.26
N LYS A 88 -77.76 -20.82 34.55
CA LYS A 88 -79.04 -20.51 35.23
C LYS A 88 -79.06 -19.24 36.08
N SER A 89 -77.99 -18.90 36.79
CA SER A 89 -77.79 -17.58 37.38
C SER A 89 -76.77 -16.75 36.59
N ASP A 90 -76.82 -15.43 36.74
CA ASP A 90 -75.69 -14.58 36.36
C ASP A 90 -74.48 -14.96 37.21
N ALA A 91 -73.33 -15.14 36.58
CA ALA A 91 -72.08 -15.52 37.25
C ALA A 91 -71.03 -14.40 37.14
N LEU A 92 -69.98 -14.50 37.94
CA LEU A 92 -68.78 -13.66 37.85
C LEU A 92 -67.59 -14.56 37.49
N VAL A 93 -66.86 -14.23 36.43
CA VAL A 93 -65.58 -14.87 36.10
C VAL A 93 -64.43 -13.95 36.50
N VAL A 94 -63.40 -14.50 37.15
CA VAL A 94 -62.22 -13.77 37.64
C VAL A 94 -60.96 -14.50 37.16
N LEU A 95 -60.04 -13.78 36.49
CA LEU A 95 -58.76 -14.32 36.04
C LEU A 95 -57.65 -14.03 37.07
N HIS A 96 -56.87 -15.03 37.41
CA HIS A 96 -55.73 -14.94 38.33
C HIS A 96 -54.43 -15.37 37.66
N THR A 97 -53.39 -14.55 37.78
CA THR A 97 -52.00 -15.00 37.56
C THR A 97 -51.54 -15.74 38.82
N ARG A 98 -51.11 -16.99 38.66
CA ARG A 98 -50.75 -17.92 39.74
C ARG A 98 -49.24 -17.97 40.01
N LYS A 99 -48.42 -17.73 38.99
CA LYS A 99 -46.95 -17.77 39.02
C LYS A 99 -46.38 -16.77 37.99
N GLY A 100 -45.07 -16.50 38.04
CA GLY A 100 -44.35 -15.77 36.97
C GLY A 100 -44.67 -14.28 36.85
N LYS A 101 -45.32 -13.67 37.84
CA LYS A 101 -45.74 -12.26 37.77
C LYS A 101 -44.57 -11.29 37.50
N SER A 102 -43.36 -11.56 37.98
CA SER A 102 -42.18 -10.71 37.77
C SER A 102 -41.49 -10.89 36.41
N LEU A 103 -41.92 -11.88 35.63
CA LEU A 103 -41.47 -12.13 34.25
C LEU A 103 -42.33 -11.37 33.22
N LEU A 104 -43.42 -10.76 33.72
CA LEU A 104 -44.35 -9.90 33.03
C LEU A 104 -44.27 -8.51 33.71
N ARG A 105 -44.47 -7.42 32.98
CA ARG A 105 -44.27 -6.02 33.43
C ARG A 105 -44.75 -5.76 34.88
N ALA A 106 -43.81 -5.53 35.80
CA ALA A 106 -44.02 -5.73 37.24
C ALA A 106 -44.19 -4.44 38.06
N ASP A 107 -43.79 -3.30 37.50
CA ASP A 107 -43.31 -2.14 38.25
C ASP A 107 -44.37 -1.06 38.47
N VAL A 108 -45.29 -0.88 37.51
CA VAL A 108 -46.18 0.31 37.47
C VAL A 108 -47.66 0.06 37.13
N GLY A 109 -48.09 -1.11 36.63
CA GLY A 109 -49.46 -1.25 36.09
C GLY A 109 -50.07 -2.66 35.97
N PRO A 110 -51.30 -2.77 35.42
CA PRO A 110 -51.97 -4.04 35.14
C PRO A 110 -51.35 -4.78 33.94
N TRP A 111 -51.12 -6.08 34.08
CA TRP A 111 -50.29 -6.90 33.16
C TRP A 111 -50.92 -7.25 31.82
N PHE A 112 -52.03 -6.61 31.44
CA PHE A 112 -52.86 -7.07 30.32
C PHE A 112 -53.35 -5.92 29.45
N TRP A 113 -53.02 -5.99 28.16
CA TRP A 113 -53.52 -5.10 27.13
C TRP A 113 -54.90 -5.57 26.60
N PRO A 114 -55.80 -4.64 26.23
CA PRO A 114 -57.14 -4.98 25.76
C PRO A 114 -57.20 -5.34 24.26
N THR A 115 -56.17 -4.98 23.48
CA THR A 115 -56.02 -5.19 22.03
C THR A 115 -54.57 -5.55 21.71
N LYS A 116 -54.33 -6.19 20.55
CA LYS A 116 -52.98 -6.60 20.13
C LYS A 116 -52.09 -5.40 19.78
N ASP A 117 -52.67 -4.36 19.19
CA ASP A 117 -51.96 -3.16 18.78
C ASP A 117 -51.65 -2.20 19.94
N LYS A 118 -51.56 -2.69 21.20
CA LYS A 118 -51.46 -1.94 22.48
C LYS A 118 -52.46 -0.74 22.66
N ARG A 119 -53.43 -0.51 21.75
CA ARG A 119 -54.32 0.67 21.72
C ARG A 119 -55.46 0.64 22.75
N GLY A 120 -55.12 0.86 24.01
CA GLY A 120 -56.08 1.18 25.07
C GLY A 120 -55.45 1.24 26.45
N GLU A 121 -56.18 1.78 27.43
CA GLU A 121 -55.75 1.69 28.83
C GLU A 121 -55.64 0.21 29.26
N GLN A 122 -54.55 -0.13 29.95
CA GLN A 122 -54.31 -1.47 30.51
C GLN A 122 -55.46 -1.93 31.41
N VAL A 123 -55.75 -3.23 31.39
CA VAL A 123 -56.96 -3.79 32.02
C VAL A 123 -56.82 -3.86 33.54
N THR A 124 -57.24 -2.80 34.22
CA THR A 124 -57.19 -2.63 35.69
C THR A 124 -58.07 -3.59 36.50
N SER A 125 -59.04 -4.28 35.86
CA SER A 125 -59.93 -5.24 36.53
C SER A 125 -60.03 -6.55 35.75
N LEU A 126 -59.59 -7.64 36.37
CA LEU A 126 -59.58 -8.99 35.82
C LEU A 126 -60.85 -9.79 36.22
N SER A 127 -62.00 -9.12 36.29
CA SER A 127 -63.28 -9.73 36.62
C SER A 127 -64.40 -9.23 35.72
N TRP A 128 -65.25 -10.14 35.23
CA TRP A 128 -66.32 -9.84 34.27
C TRP A 128 -67.61 -10.61 34.60
N PRO A 129 -68.79 -9.98 34.46
CA PRO A 129 -70.06 -10.67 34.61
C PRO A 129 -70.36 -11.55 33.39
N VAL A 130 -70.88 -12.75 33.64
CA VAL A 130 -71.33 -13.73 32.65
C VAL A 130 -72.84 -13.95 32.84
N PRO A 131 -73.71 -13.29 32.04
CA PRO A 131 -75.16 -13.40 32.23
C PRO A 131 -75.72 -14.81 32.03
N ALA A 132 -76.80 -15.13 32.75
CA ALA A 132 -77.47 -16.43 32.69
C ALA A 132 -77.87 -16.81 31.25
N GLY A 133 -77.53 -18.04 30.85
CA GLY A 133 -77.80 -18.59 29.53
C GLY A 133 -76.85 -18.10 28.42
N THR A 134 -75.73 -17.47 28.75
CA THR A 134 -74.78 -16.92 27.76
C THR A 134 -73.39 -17.56 27.84
N VAL A 135 -72.62 -17.37 26.75
CA VAL A 135 -71.18 -17.67 26.68
C VAL A 135 -70.45 -16.33 26.57
N PHE A 136 -69.42 -16.18 27.38
CA PHE A 136 -68.52 -15.05 27.46
C PHE A 136 -67.16 -15.42 26.87
N HIS A 137 -66.62 -14.54 26.04
CA HIS A 137 -65.31 -14.67 25.43
C HIS A 137 -64.54 -13.38 25.66
N LYS A 138 -63.30 -13.49 26.14
CA LYS A 138 -62.40 -12.36 26.32
C LYS A 138 -60.99 -12.74 25.88
N VAL A 139 -60.41 -11.95 24.99
CA VAL A 139 -58.98 -11.97 24.69
C VAL A 139 -58.34 -10.81 25.46
N LEU A 140 -57.21 -11.10 26.06
CA LEU A 140 -56.25 -10.16 26.64
C LEU A 140 -54.89 -10.45 26.01
N TYR A 141 -53.97 -9.50 26.13
CA TYR A 141 -52.64 -9.63 25.56
C TYR A 141 -51.57 -9.32 26.60
N ILE A 142 -50.43 -10.03 26.54
CA ILE A 142 -49.33 -9.93 27.49
C ILE A 142 -47.97 -9.90 26.79
N GLU A 143 -47.00 -9.22 27.39
CA GLU A 143 -45.59 -9.14 26.97
C GLU A 143 -44.70 -9.84 28.01
N GLY A 144 -43.65 -10.54 27.56
CA GLY A 144 -42.55 -10.98 28.41
C GLY A 144 -41.56 -9.84 28.59
N VAL A 145 -41.09 -9.60 29.82
CA VAL A 145 -40.11 -8.53 30.11
C VAL A 145 -38.83 -9.05 30.77
N ARG A 146 -38.82 -10.31 31.20
CA ARG A 146 -37.66 -11.02 31.74
C ARG A 146 -37.81 -12.50 31.45
N ASN A 147 -36.70 -13.12 31.09
CA ASN A 147 -36.59 -14.53 30.79
C ASN A 147 -36.91 -15.47 31.98
N SER A 148 -37.43 -16.67 31.67
CA SER A 148 -37.87 -17.69 32.63
C SER A 148 -36.73 -18.55 33.17
N SER A 149 -36.69 -18.72 34.50
CA SER A 149 -35.74 -19.63 35.15
C SER A 149 -36.04 -21.12 34.93
N GLU A 150 -37.31 -21.49 34.68
CA GLU A 150 -37.75 -22.88 34.48
C GLU A 150 -38.91 -22.95 33.46
N LYS A 151 -39.12 -24.13 32.84
CA LYS A 151 -40.30 -24.36 31.98
C LYS A 151 -41.58 -24.34 32.83
N ARG A 152 -42.60 -23.59 32.39
CA ARG A 152 -43.95 -23.46 33.01
C ARG A 152 -43.99 -22.70 34.34
N ASP A 153 -43.13 -21.68 34.46
CA ASP A 153 -43.08 -20.79 35.61
C ASP A 153 -44.03 -19.57 35.50
N VAL A 154 -44.61 -19.28 34.34
CA VAL A 154 -45.76 -18.37 34.17
C VAL A 154 -47.05 -19.20 34.11
N ALA A 155 -48.08 -18.79 34.87
CA ALA A 155 -49.34 -19.55 34.90
C ALA A 155 -50.58 -18.69 35.19
N PHE A 156 -51.67 -18.97 34.47
CA PHE A 156 -52.97 -18.30 34.59
C PHE A 156 -54.08 -19.30 34.94
N GLN A 157 -55.05 -18.88 35.74
CA GLN A 157 -56.24 -19.66 36.05
C GLN A 157 -57.41 -18.74 36.39
N ALA A 158 -58.58 -19.01 35.83
CA ALA A 158 -59.82 -18.33 36.16
C ALA A 158 -60.76 -19.17 37.04
N GLU A 159 -61.49 -18.47 37.94
CA GLU A 159 -62.65 -18.98 38.67
C GLU A 159 -63.93 -18.43 38.02
N ILE A 160 -64.98 -19.25 37.88
CA ILE A 160 -66.34 -18.76 37.67
C ILE A 160 -67.19 -19.09 38.91
N VAL A 161 -67.87 -18.06 39.43
CA VAL A 161 -68.72 -18.14 40.61
C VAL A 161 -70.15 -17.79 40.22
N ALA A 162 -71.05 -18.76 40.32
CA ALA A 162 -72.48 -18.63 40.04
C ALA A 162 -73.28 -18.88 41.33
N PRO A 163 -74.06 -17.90 41.85
CA PRO A 163 -74.79 -18.05 43.10
C PRO A 163 -76.00 -18.99 42.97
N ALA A 164 -76.36 -19.64 44.07
CA ALA A 164 -77.55 -20.49 44.14
C ALA A 164 -78.82 -19.73 43.73
N ILE A 165 -79.68 -20.37 42.91
CA ILE A 165 -80.87 -19.73 42.34
C ILE A 165 -82.04 -20.71 42.21
N HIS A 166 -83.27 -20.19 42.27
CA HIS A 166 -84.49 -20.96 42.07
C HIS A 166 -85.18 -20.50 40.79
N VAL A 167 -85.18 -21.36 39.76
CA VAL A 167 -85.70 -21.06 38.41
C VAL A 167 -86.65 -22.16 37.97
N ASP A 168 -87.83 -21.80 37.47
CA ASP A 168 -88.88 -22.72 36.98
C ASP A 168 -89.31 -23.83 37.99
N GLY A 169 -89.15 -23.59 39.28
CA GLY A 169 -89.48 -24.54 40.34
C GLY A 169 -88.40 -25.59 40.63
N ILE A 170 -87.19 -25.39 40.09
CA ILE A 170 -86.00 -26.19 40.38
C ILE A 170 -85.00 -25.33 41.16
N TYR A 171 -84.49 -25.88 42.26
CA TYR A 171 -83.40 -25.28 43.02
C TYR A 171 -82.05 -25.72 42.44
N TYR A 172 -81.22 -24.74 42.10
CA TYR A 172 -79.85 -24.94 41.66
C TYR A 172 -78.89 -24.41 42.72
N ASP A 173 -77.86 -25.19 43.04
CA ASP A 173 -76.84 -24.82 44.03
C ASP A 173 -75.95 -23.68 43.55
N ASP A 174 -75.14 -23.12 44.45
CA ASP A 174 -74.01 -22.30 44.04
C ASP A 174 -72.94 -23.17 43.37
N ALA A 175 -72.31 -22.62 42.33
CA ALA A 175 -71.31 -23.32 41.54
C ALA A 175 -70.03 -22.49 41.46
N HIS A 176 -68.97 -23.06 42.03
CA HIS A 176 -67.60 -22.56 41.95
C HIS A 176 -66.81 -23.52 41.06
N VAL A 177 -66.51 -23.10 39.83
CA VAL A 177 -65.75 -23.91 38.88
C VAL A 177 -64.44 -23.21 38.55
N TRP A 178 -63.35 -23.97 38.68
CA TRP A 178 -62.02 -23.54 38.29
C TRP A 178 -61.70 -24.07 36.89
N SER A 179 -61.09 -23.22 36.08
CA SER A 179 -60.51 -23.60 34.80
C SER A 179 -59.26 -24.47 34.98
N ASN A 180 -58.80 -25.04 33.86
CA ASN A 180 -57.45 -25.55 33.73
C ASN A 180 -56.41 -24.50 34.15
N LEU A 181 -55.26 -24.97 34.65
CA LEU A 181 -54.08 -24.11 34.81
C LEU A 181 -53.45 -23.96 33.42
N ALA A 182 -53.46 -22.74 32.88
CA ALA A 182 -52.83 -22.42 31.60
C ALA A 182 -51.39 -21.94 31.88
N GLU A 183 -50.41 -22.78 31.58
CA GLU A 183 -48.99 -22.54 31.88
C GLU A 183 -48.20 -22.21 30.61
N THR A 184 -47.16 -21.38 30.75
CA THR A 184 -46.26 -20.93 29.69
C THR A 184 -44.91 -20.51 30.30
N SER A 185 -43.93 -20.15 29.47
CA SER A 185 -42.65 -19.57 29.87
C SER A 185 -42.25 -18.47 28.90
N VAL A 186 -41.50 -17.49 29.41
CA VAL A 186 -40.81 -16.46 28.65
C VAL A 186 -39.43 -17.00 28.26
N TYR A 187 -39.09 -17.04 26.99
CA TYR A 187 -37.78 -17.42 26.48
C TYR A 187 -37.03 -16.18 25.99
N GLN A 188 -35.70 -16.21 26.06
CA GLN A 188 -34.79 -15.21 25.53
C GLN A 188 -33.59 -15.94 24.90
N VAL A 189 -32.95 -15.29 23.95
CA VAL A 189 -31.58 -15.51 23.49
C VAL A 189 -30.90 -14.14 23.60
N ASP A 190 -29.61 -14.11 23.97
CA ASP A 190 -28.81 -12.88 23.97
C ASP A 190 -27.70 -13.02 22.94
N LEU A 191 -27.36 -11.91 22.29
CA LEU A 191 -26.31 -11.78 21.30
C LEU A 191 -25.48 -10.52 21.63
N ASP A 192 -24.31 -10.69 22.25
CA ASP A 192 -23.47 -9.54 22.66
C ASP A 192 -22.33 -9.30 21.66
N VAL A 193 -22.01 -8.02 21.43
CA VAL A 193 -20.72 -7.58 20.89
C VAL A 193 -20.21 -6.33 21.66
N ASP A 194 -18.95 -5.93 21.47
CA ASP A 194 -18.39 -4.67 22.00
C ASP A 194 -18.93 -3.46 21.20
N SER A 195 -20.25 -3.21 21.28
CA SER A 195 -20.93 -2.14 20.56
C SER A 195 -20.55 -0.75 21.08
N SER A 196 -20.10 -0.62 22.33
CA SER A 196 -19.43 0.59 22.85
C SER A 196 -18.04 0.87 22.25
N ASN A 197 -17.40 -0.14 21.66
CA ASN A 197 -16.02 -0.11 21.13
C ASN A 197 -14.95 0.26 22.16
N ASP A 198 -15.17 -0.01 23.46
CA ASP A 198 -14.21 0.30 24.52
C ASP A 198 -13.30 -0.88 24.93
N ASN A 199 -13.58 -2.11 24.45
CA ASN A 199 -12.83 -3.33 24.82
C ASN A 199 -12.08 -4.05 23.67
N TYR A 200 -12.04 -3.49 22.45
CA TYR A 200 -11.25 -3.91 21.27
C TYR A 200 -11.49 -5.36 20.79
N ASN A 201 -10.94 -6.35 21.52
CA ASN A 201 -10.99 -7.79 21.23
C ASN A 201 -11.64 -8.61 22.37
N GLU A 202 -12.16 -7.98 23.41
CA GLU A 202 -13.03 -8.62 24.39
C GLU A 202 -14.49 -8.22 24.09
N VAL A 203 -15.44 -9.07 24.49
CA VAL A 203 -16.87 -8.77 24.48
C VAL A 203 -17.28 -8.42 25.90
N ASP A 204 -18.17 -7.45 26.02
CA ASP A 204 -18.84 -7.06 27.26
C ASP A 204 -19.69 -8.21 27.83
N GLY A 205 -20.44 -7.95 28.90
CA GLY A 205 -21.19 -8.99 29.59
C GLY A 205 -22.66 -8.66 29.77
N PHE A 206 -23.50 -9.59 29.30
CA PHE A 206 -24.94 -9.85 29.52
C PHE A 206 -25.63 -9.34 30.82
N GLU A 207 -24.93 -8.94 31.88
CA GLU A 207 -25.55 -8.50 33.14
C GLU A 207 -25.00 -7.16 33.67
N GLY A 208 -25.92 -6.27 34.08
CA GLY A 208 -25.62 -5.05 34.84
C GLY A 208 -25.49 -3.79 33.98
N GLU A 209 -24.82 -2.76 34.50
CA GLU A 209 -24.66 -1.46 33.82
C GLU A 209 -23.85 -1.54 32.50
N SER A 210 -23.17 -2.67 32.22
CA SER A 210 -22.53 -2.97 30.93
C SER A 210 -23.55 -3.48 29.90
N GLY A 211 -24.26 -4.58 30.19
CA GLY A 211 -25.30 -5.12 29.31
C GLY A 211 -26.37 -4.07 28.99
N GLU A 212 -26.96 -3.44 30.03
CA GLU A 212 -27.96 -2.35 29.86
C GLU A 212 -27.46 -1.14 29.02
N ARG A 213 -26.14 -1.02 28.80
CA ARG A 213 -25.52 0.00 27.95
C ARG A 213 -25.23 -0.50 26.53
N GLU A 214 -24.87 -1.77 26.35
CA GLU A 214 -24.64 -2.42 25.05
C GLU A 214 -25.96 -2.62 24.30
N ASP A 215 -26.99 -3.21 24.94
CA ASP A 215 -28.35 -3.34 24.38
C ASP A 215 -28.86 -1.98 23.86
N ALA A 216 -28.61 -0.92 24.63
CA ALA A 216 -29.00 0.46 24.31
C ALA A 216 -28.15 1.15 23.22
N ILE A 217 -27.15 0.46 22.66
CA ILE A 217 -26.40 0.85 21.45
C ILE A 217 -26.83 -0.01 20.26
N GLU A 218 -27.15 -1.28 20.50
CA GLU A 218 -27.56 -2.25 19.50
C GLU A 218 -28.95 -1.93 18.93
N ALA A 219 -29.83 -1.38 19.78
CA ALA A 219 -31.09 -0.74 19.41
C ALA A 219 -31.02 0.03 18.06
N SER A 220 -31.85 -0.41 17.12
CA SER A 220 -31.74 -0.14 15.68
C SER A 220 -31.83 1.33 15.24
N ASP A 221 -32.18 2.28 16.11
CA ASP A 221 -32.19 3.72 15.82
C ASP A 221 -31.51 4.60 16.92
N ALA A 222 -30.71 4.03 17.83
CA ALA A 222 -30.02 4.76 18.90
C ALA A 222 -29.05 5.85 18.38
N VAL A 223 -29.20 7.09 18.87
CA VAL A 223 -28.37 8.27 18.51
C VAL A 223 -27.51 8.69 19.73
N GLU A 224 -26.27 9.15 19.53
CA GLU A 224 -25.47 9.74 20.63
C GLU A 224 -26.06 11.10 21.04
N GLU A 225 -26.23 11.34 22.34
CA GLU A 225 -26.92 12.54 22.88
C GLU A 225 -26.25 13.84 22.38
N GLY A 226 -26.99 14.61 21.57
CA GLY A 226 -26.51 15.86 20.99
C GLY A 226 -25.88 15.76 19.59
N THR A 227 -25.80 14.54 19.02
CA THR A 227 -25.43 14.31 17.63
C THR A 227 -26.66 14.17 16.73
N SER A 228 -26.45 13.93 15.42
CA SER A 228 -27.51 13.61 14.45
C SER A 228 -27.20 12.33 13.67
N TYR A 229 -26.38 11.44 14.24
CA TYR A 229 -25.93 10.21 13.60
C TYR A 229 -26.28 9.02 14.50
N PRO A 230 -26.75 7.90 13.94
CA PRO A 230 -26.91 6.68 14.71
C PRO A 230 -25.56 6.25 15.28
N ARG A 231 -25.58 5.61 16.45
CA ARG A 231 -24.38 4.98 17.02
C ARG A 231 -23.89 3.90 16.04
N PRO A 232 -22.57 3.72 15.88
CA PRO A 232 -22.04 2.79 14.89
C PRO A 232 -22.25 1.31 15.26
N GLY A 233 -22.55 1.00 16.53
CA GLY A 233 -22.34 -0.34 17.08
C GLY A 233 -20.87 -0.76 16.95
N LYS A 234 -20.57 -2.07 16.98
CA LYS A 234 -19.19 -2.54 16.86
C LYS A 234 -18.59 -2.19 15.50
N ILE A 235 -17.45 -1.50 15.47
CA ILE A 235 -16.72 -1.21 14.24
C ILE A 235 -15.98 -2.48 13.80
N VAL A 236 -16.40 -3.03 12.65
CA VAL A 236 -15.76 -4.17 12.00
C VAL A 236 -14.97 -3.67 10.80
N VAL A 237 -13.65 -3.52 11.00
CA VAL A 237 -12.74 -3.20 9.92
C VAL A 237 -12.62 -4.41 9.00
N ALA A 238 -12.77 -4.18 7.69
CA ALA A 238 -12.56 -5.20 6.67
C ALA A 238 -11.18 -5.84 6.82
N GLN A 239 -11.09 -7.18 6.76
CA GLN A 239 -9.81 -7.87 6.75
C GLN A 239 -9.03 -7.42 5.50
N GLY A 240 -7.95 -6.66 5.74
CA GLY A 240 -7.27 -5.86 4.71
C GLY A 240 -6.17 -6.60 3.94
N ALA A 241 -5.31 -5.84 3.27
CA ALA A 241 -4.16 -6.32 2.47
C ALA A 241 -3.12 -7.22 3.15
N ARG A 242 -3.28 -7.59 4.43
CA ARG A 242 -2.24 -8.29 5.19
C ARG A 242 -1.92 -9.63 4.52
N ASP A 243 -0.63 -9.91 4.41
CA ASP A 243 0.00 -11.11 3.83
C ASP A 243 0.90 -11.66 4.94
N SER A 244 0.26 -12.26 5.95
CA SER A 244 0.89 -12.56 7.23
C SER A 244 1.79 -13.79 7.17
N ASP A 245 1.50 -14.72 6.25
CA ASP A 245 2.36 -15.86 5.96
C ASP A 245 3.36 -15.58 4.81
N SER A 246 3.30 -14.42 4.15
CA SER A 246 4.26 -13.96 3.14
C SER A 246 4.29 -14.78 1.86
N ASP A 247 3.16 -15.35 1.43
CA ASP A 247 3.01 -16.07 0.16
C ASP A 247 2.71 -15.13 -1.04
N GLY A 248 2.29 -13.90 -0.76
CA GLY A 248 1.95 -12.87 -1.76
C GLY A 248 0.45 -12.69 -2.02
N LEU A 249 -0.41 -13.36 -1.26
CA LEU A 249 -1.87 -13.20 -1.28
C LEU A 249 -2.38 -12.57 0.04
N PRO A 250 -3.54 -11.87 0.03
CA PRO A 250 -4.13 -11.36 1.27
C PRO A 250 -4.78 -12.45 2.14
N ASP A 251 -4.57 -12.40 3.45
CA ASP A 251 -5.03 -13.36 4.47
C ASP A 251 -6.56 -13.65 4.39
N PHE A 252 -7.38 -12.67 3.97
CA PHE A 252 -8.83 -12.83 3.83
C PHE A 252 -9.27 -13.75 2.66
N ALA A 253 -8.36 -14.01 1.71
CA ALA A 253 -8.67 -14.54 0.39
C ALA A 253 -8.39 -16.03 0.24
N ASP A 254 -7.36 -16.53 0.92
CA ASP A 254 -6.93 -17.92 0.84
C ASP A 254 -7.18 -18.68 2.16
N GLY A 255 -7.35 -17.95 3.27
CA GLY A 255 -7.47 -18.52 4.60
C GLY A 255 -6.19 -19.20 5.05
N PHE A 256 -5.03 -18.58 4.76
CA PHE A 256 -3.68 -19.03 5.12
C PHE A 256 -3.14 -20.19 4.25
N SER A 257 -3.23 -20.04 2.93
CA SER A 257 -2.27 -20.51 1.91
C SER A 257 -2.92 -20.69 0.52
N ILE A 258 -2.16 -20.38 -0.54
CA ILE A 258 -2.17 -21.20 -1.77
C ILE A 258 -0.81 -21.90 -1.94
N GLU A 259 -0.81 -23.17 -2.36
CA GLU A 259 0.42 -23.94 -2.59
C GLU A 259 1.33 -23.27 -3.65
N GLY A 260 2.37 -22.54 -3.22
CA GLY A 260 3.22 -21.75 -4.13
C GLY A 260 4.72 -21.68 -3.80
N ILE A 261 5.11 -21.28 -2.58
CA ILE A 261 6.50 -20.82 -2.31
C ILE A 261 7.16 -21.52 -1.11
N ASP A 262 8.07 -22.45 -1.44
CA ASP A 262 8.89 -23.26 -0.53
C ASP A 262 10.01 -22.41 0.15
N GLN A 263 9.67 -21.53 1.11
CA GLN A 263 10.62 -20.61 1.79
C GLN A 263 10.46 -20.46 3.33
N GLY A 264 10.15 -21.53 4.06
CA GLY A 264 10.46 -21.59 5.52
C GLY A 264 9.74 -20.57 6.41
N ILE A 265 8.49 -20.27 6.07
CA ILE A 265 7.55 -19.39 6.80
C ILE A 265 7.20 -20.00 8.17
N PRO A 266 6.94 -19.20 9.23
CA PRO A 266 6.48 -19.70 10.53
C PRO A 266 5.21 -20.57 10.43
N GLU A 267 5.15 -21.63 11.26
CA GLU A 267 4.11 -22.67 11.18
C GLU A 267 2.68 -22.22 11.60
N ASN A 268 2.52 -21.00 12.14
CA ASN A 268 1.23 -20.43 12.56
C ASN A 268 1.25 -18.90 12.42
N VAL A 269 0.12 -18.31 12.01
CA VAL A 269 -0.17 -16.87 12.17
C VAL A 269 -0.75 -16.64 13.57
N THR A 270 -0.19 -15.69 14.32
CA THR A 270 -0.54 -15.43 15.74
C THR A 270 -1.20 -14.07 15.98
N ASP A 271 -1.21 -13.20 14.97
CA ASP A 271 -1.44 -11.76 15.13
C ASP A 271 -2.67 -11.27 14.33
N ILE A 272 -3.54 -12.18 13.92
CA ILE A 272 -4.87 -11.90 13.34
C ILE A 272 -5.93 -12.45 14.26
N TYR A 273 -6.95 -11.63 14.48
CA TYR A 273 -8.13 -11.91 15.28
C TYR A 273 -9.34 -11.51 14.45
N PHE A 274 -10.41 -12.30 14.55
CA PHE A 274 -11.73 -11.90 14.09
C PHE A 274 -12.47 -11.22 15.25
N THR A 275 -13.49 -10.41 14.94
CA THR A 275 -14.25 -9.72 15.99
C THR A 275 -15.10 -10.75 16.73
N PRO A 276 -14.91 -10.95 18.05
CA PRO A 276 -15.71 -11.92 18.79
C PRO A 276 -17.14 -11.40 18.98
N VAL A 277 -18.08 -12.34 18.97
CA VAL A 277 -19.51 -12.15 19.28
C VAL A 277 -19.88 -13.27 20.25
N ARG A 278 -20.66 -12.97 21.29
CA ARG A 278 -21.16 -14.00 22.21
C ARG A 278 -22.64 -14.24 21.97
N VAL A 279 -23.07 -15.47 22.21
CA VAL A 279 -24.49 -15.82 22.24
C VAL A 279 -24.77 -16.49 23.57
N GLU A 280 -25.70 -15.99 24.39
CA GLU A 280 -26.24 -16.80 25.49
C GLU A 280 -27.47 -17.57 25.01
N LEU A 281 -27.57 -18.82 25.45
CA LEU A 281 -28.82 -19.59 25.44
C LEU A 281 -29.29 -19.80 26.90
N PRO A 282 -30.02 -18.82 27.48
CA PRO A 282 -30.51 -18.92 28.85
C PRO A 282 -31.43 -20.13 29.10
N THR A 283 -31.69 -20.43 30.37
CA THR A 283 -32.93 -21.17 30.72
C THR A 283 -34.13 -20.39 30.18
N PRO A 284 -35.23 -21.01 29.75
CA PRO A 284 -35.54 -22.42 29.93
C PRO A 284 -35.18 -23.30 28.73
N PHE A 285 -34.48 -22.79 27.70
CA PHE A 285 -33.99 -23.62 26.59
C PHE A 285 -33.13 -24.81 27.10
N ASP A 286 -33.30 -25.98 26.47
CA ASP A 286 -32.46 -27.16 26.67
C ASP A 286 -31.31 -27.18 25.64
N PRO A 287 -30.03 -27.03 26.07
CA PRO A 287 -28.86 -27.02 25.19
C PRO A 287 -28.68 -28.26 24.29
N ILE A 288 -29.37 -29.37 24.58
CA ILE A 288 -29.31 -30.61 23.78
C ILE A 288 -30.35 -30.61 22.66
N GLU A 289 -31.54 -30.04 22.91
CA GLU A 289 -32.66 -30.06 21.97
C GLU A 289 -32.78 -28.77 21.15
N ALA A 290 -32.30 -27.64 21.69
CA ALA A 290 -32.33 -26.33 21.06
C ALA A 290 -31.46 -26.25 19.78
N SER A 291 -31.84 -25.35 18.88
CA SER A 291 -31.11 -25.05 17.64
C SER A 291 -31.12 -23.54 17.41
N VAL A 292 -30.02 -23.00 16.92
CA VAL A 292 -29.90 -21.57 16.57
C VAL A 292 -29.72 -21.37 15.08
N THR A 293 -30.27 -20.28 14.55
CA THR A 293 -30.16 -19.88 13.14
C THR A 293 -29.67 -18.45 13.08
N PHE A 294 -28.58 -18.17 12.35
CA PHE A 294 -28.05 -16.81 12.22
C PHE A 294 -28.49 -16.17 10.91
N HIS A 295 -28.94 -14.93 10.97
CA HIS A 295 -29.40 -14.12 9.84
C HIS A 295 -28.50 -12.91 9.70
N TYR A 296 -27.80 -12.81 8.58
CA TYR A 296 -26.90 -11.68 8.29
C TYR A 296 -26.68 -11.51 6.78
N GLY A 297 -26.28 -10.31 6.36
CA GLY A 297 -25.92 -10.02 4.98
C GLY A 297 -25.46 -8.57 4.79
N PRO A 298 -24.83 -8.22 3.64
CA PRO A 298 -24.47 -9.12 2.54
C PRO A 298 -23.39 -10.13 2.94
N VAL A 299 -23.35 -11.29 2.27
CA VAL A 299 -22.43 -12.41 2.60
C VAL A 299 -21.42 -12.66 1.49
N CYS A 300 -20.16 -12.86 1.87
CA CYS A 300 -19.03 -13.26 1.02
C CYS A 300 -18.64 -14.72 1.31
N GLU A 301 -18.84 -15.64 0.36
CA GLU A 301 -18.41 -17.03 0.54
C GLU A 301 -16.87 -17.10 0.70
N PRO A 302 -16.32 -17.79 1.72
CA PRO A 302 -14.87 -17.89 1.94
C PRO A 302 -14.19 -18.94 1.03
N ARG A 303 -14.77 -19.23 -0.13
CA ARG A 303 -14.29 -20.23 -1.09
C ARG A 303 -14.25 -19.62 -2.48
N LEU A 304 -13.49 -20.24 -3.39
CA LEU A 304 -13.44 -19.83 -4.79
C LEU A 304 -14.80 -20.08 -5.46
N SER A 305 -15.59 -19.01 -5.66
CA SER A 305 -16.94 -19.07 -6.24
C SER A 305 -17.35 -17.73 -6.87
N GLU A 306 -18.47 -17.72 -7.61
CA GLU A 306 -19.04 -16.47 -8.15
C GLU A 306 -19.62 -15.54 -7.06
N ASN A 307 -19.81 -16.05 -5.83
CA ASN A 307 -20.36 -15.34 -4.66
C ASN A 307 -19.31 -15.03 -3.58
N GLY A 308 -18.03 -15.27 -3.86
CA GLY A 308 -16.96 -15.24 -2.87
C GLY A 308 -15.67 -14.66 -3.44
N ILE A 309 -14.59 -15.44 -3.36
CA ILE A 309 -13.26 -15.07 -3.86
C ILE A 309 -13.07 -15.61 -5.29
N GLY A 310 -12.28 -14.92 -6.11
CA GLY A 310 -11.81 -15.41 -7.39
C GLY A 310 -10.33 -15.11 -7.63
N LEU A 311 -9.73 -15.84 -8.57
CA LEU A 311 -8.37 -15.59 -9.06
C LEU A 311 -8.42 -15.11 -10.53
N VAL A 312 -7.52 -14.21 -10.88
CA VAL A 312 -7.32 -13.68 -12.24
C VAL A 312 -5.84 -13.75 -12.58
N PRO A 313 -5.44 -14.49 -13.64
CA PRO A 313 -4.04 -14.56 -14.03
C PRO A 313 -3.43 -13.19 -14.31
N THR A 314 -2.29 -12.90 -13.69
CA THR A 314 -1.53 -11.68 -13.90
C THR A 314 -0.84 -11.67 -15.27
N LYS A 315 -0.43 -10.48 -15.72
CA LYS A 315 0.37 -10.32 -16.94
C LYS A 315 1.87 -10.60 -16.75
N ASP A 316 2.35 -10.65 -15.51
CA ASP A 316 3.74 -10.96 -15.18
C ASP A 316 3.79 -12.34 -14.52
N GLU A 317 4.38 -13.33 -15.20
CA GLU A 317 4.51 -14.72 -14.71
C GLU A 317 5.32 -14.86 -13.41
N ARG A 318 5.83 -13.75 -12.84
CA ARG A 318 6.55 -13.67 -11.56
C ARG A 318 5.71 -13.05 -10.44
N GLU A 319 4.52 -12.53 -10.74
CA GLU A 319 3.54 -12.05 -9.75
C GLU A 319 2.45 -13.13 -9.61
N PRO A 320 2.01 -13.49 -8.38
CA PRO A 320 0.96 -14.49 -8.19
C PRO A 320 -0.35 -14.06 -8.85
N ASP A 321 -1.25 -15.00 -9.16
CA ASP A 321 -2.58 -14.70 -9.72
C ASP A 321 -3.29 -13.66 -8.83
N ALA A 322 -3.83 -12.61 -9.46
CA ALA A 322 -4.47 -11.51 -8.76
C ALA A 322 -5.77 -12.00 -8.12
N VAL A 323 -5.85 -11.90 -6.80
CA VAL A 323 -7.09 -12.10 -6.05
C VAL A 323 -8.09 -11.00 -6.42
N VAL A 324 -9.31 -11.41 -6.74
CA VAL A 324 -10.46 -10.52 -6.92
C VAL A 324 -11.59 -10.94 -6.00
N ILE A 325 -12.21 -9.97 -5.36
CA ILE A 325 -13.43 -10.18 -4.58
C ILE A 325 -14.59 -10.15 -5.56
N ARG A 326 -15.30 -11.28 -5.73
CA ARG A 326 -16.46 -11.37 -6.64
C ARG A 326 -17.69 -10.72 -6.02
N LYS A 327 -17.83 -10.85 -4.70
CA LYS A 327 -18.91 -10.28 -3.91
C LYS A 327 -18.40 -9.94 -2.50
N PRO A 328 -18.46 -8.67 -2.07
CA PRO A 328 -18.12 -8.30 -0.69
C PRO A 328 -19.21 -8.76 0.29
N GLY A 329 -18.88 -8.80 1.58
CA GLY A 329 -19.83 -9.18 2.63
C GLY A 329 -19.19 -9.72 3.89
N LEU A 330 -20.05 -9.88 4.89
CA LEU A 330 -19.79 -10.51 6.18
C LEU A 330 -19.57 -12.02 6.05
N ARG A 331 -18.88 -12.58 7.04
CA ARG A 331 -18.84 -14.02 7.31
C ARG A 331 -18.84 -14.25 8.81
N LEU A 332 -19.52 -15.31 9.24
CA LEU A 332 -19.59 -15.73 10.64
C LEU A 332 -18.89 -17.08 10.81
N TRP A 333 -18.09 -17.22 11.86
CA TRP A 333 -17.18 -18.33 12.11
C TRP A 333 -17.37 -18.91 13.51
N ARG A 334 -17.13 -20.22 13.68
CA ARG A 334 -17.09 -20.87 15.00
C ARG A 334 -15.75 -20.64 15.71
N HIS A 335 -14.66 -20.60 14.94
CA HIS A 335 -13.30 -20.41 15.48
C HIS A 335 -12.71 -19.07 15.04
N ASP A 336 -11.90 -18.48 15.91
CA ASP A 336 -11.07 -17.31 15.62
C ASP A 336 -10.09 -17.56 14.45
N ALA A 337 -9.45 -16.50 13.96
CA ALA A 337 -8.34 -16.56 13.02
C ALA A 337 -7.08 -17.20 13.63
N VAL A 338 -6.89 -17.07 14.96
CA VAL A 338 -5.69 -17.51 15.68
C VAL A 338 -5.42 -19.01 15.52
N GLY A 339 -4.18 -19.37 15.16
CA GLY A 339 -3.76 -20.77 15.09
C GLY A 339 -4.26 -21.53 13.86
N ARG A 340 -4.88 -20.84 12.89
CA ARG A 340 -5.05 -21.35 11.53
C ARG A 340 -3.63 -21.52 10.92
N SER A 341 -3.32 -22.76 10.55
CA SER A 341 -1.98 -23.16 10.10
C SER A 341 -1.82 -22.95 8.60
N SER A 342 -0.69 -22.38 8.17
CA SER A 342 -0.38 -22.28 6.74
C SER A 342 -0.44 -23.65 6.05
N GLY A 343 -1.16 -23.74 4.94
CA GLY A 343 -1.35 -24.99 4.19
C GLY A 343 -2.70 -25.71 4.40
N LYS A 344 -3.75 -25.05 4.93
CA LYS A 344 -5.09 -25.64 5.05
C LYS A 344 -6.19 -24.67 4.60
N SER A 345 -6.92 -25.08 3.58
CA SER A 345 -8.22 -24.47 3.23
C SER A 345 -9.17 -24.44 4.42
N VAL A 346 -9.97 -23.37 4.52
CA VAL A 346 -11.12 -23.18 5.42
C VAL A 346 -11.72 -24.51 5.93
N PRO A 347 -11.65 -24.80 7.25
CA PRO A 347 -12.15 -26.05 7.82
C PRO A 347 -13.63 -26.32 7.49
N GLU A 348 -13.96 -27.58 7.23
CA GLU A 348 -15.33 -27.99 6.93
C GLU A 348 -16.24 -27.81 8.15
N GLY A 349 -17.27 -26.97 8.02
CA GLY A 349 -18.24 -26.67 9.08
C GLY A 349 -17.94 -25.44 9.94
N ASP A 350 -16.77 -24.80 9.77
CA ASP A 350 -16.37 -23.63 10.57
C ASP A 350 -17.09 -22.33 10.17
N PHE A 351 -17.29 -22.10 8.87
CA PHE A 351 -18.13 -21.02 8.35
C PHE A 351 -19.62 -21.33 8.57
N ILE A 352 -20.35 -20.39 9.16
CA ILE A 352 -21.79 -20.45 9.43
C ILE A 352 -22.54 -19.75 8.28
N GLU A 353 -23.13 -20.53 7.36
CA GLU A 353 -23.93 -20.00 6.25
C GLU A 353 -25.27 -19.41 6.77
N PRO A 354 -25.66 -18.18 6.38
CA PRO A 354 -26.85 -17.51 6.90
C PRO A 354 -28.13 -18.30 6.63
N GLY A 355 -29.05 -18.32 7.59
CA GLY A 355 -30.29 -19.11 7.54
C GLY A 355 -30.08 -20.62 7.75
N THR A 356 -28.88 -21.07 8.09
CA THR A 356 -28.61 -22.47 8.45
C THR A 356 -28.90 -22.69 9.94
N SER A 357 -29.84 -23.60 10.23
CA SER A 357 -30.11 -24.03 11.61
C SER A 357 -29.03 -25.00 12.09
N ILE A 358 -28.39 -24.66 13.21
CA ILE A 358 -27.29 -25.40 13.85
C ILE A 358 -27.78 -25.89 15.21
N LYS A 359 -27.45 -27.13 15.61
CA LYS A 359 -27.73 -27.59 16.97
C LYS A 359 -26.83 -26.86 17.96
N TRP A 360 -27.39 -26.42 19.09
CA TRP A 360 -26.60 -25.72 20.11
C TRP A 360 -25.40 -26.55 20.60
N SER A 361 -25.59 -27.87 20.73
CA SER A 361 -24.53 -28.84 21.04
C SER A 361 -23.38 -28.93 20.03
N ASP A 362 -23.53 -28.34 18.84
CA ASP A 362 -22.52 -28.36 17.78
C ASP A 362 -21.69 -27.06 17.71
N LEU A 363 -22.00 -26.08 18.57
CA LEU A 363 -21.20 -24.86 18.75
C LEU A 363 -20.11 -25.04 19.82
N ASP A 364 -19.05 -24.24 19.71
CA ASP A 364 -17.99 -24.19 20.72
C ASP A 364 -18.44 -23.33 21.90
N MET A 365 -18.88 -24.00 22.97
CA MET A 365 -19.48 -23.38 24.15
C MET A 365 -18.46 -23.08 25.25
N ASP A 366 -18.55 -21.89 25.85
CA ASP A 366 -18.07 -21.64 27.20
C ASP A 366 -19.22 -21.88 28.21
N GLN A 367 -18.93 -22.65 29.27
CA GLN A 367 -19.84 -22.85 30.41
C GLN A 367 -21.24 -23.44 30.08
N ASP A 368 -21.35 -24.28 29.04
CA ASP A 368 -22.55 -25.02 28.58
C ASP A 368 -23.76 -24.17 28.09
N ARG A 369 -23.74 -22.83 28.26
CA ARG A 369 -24.83 -21.92 27.87
C ARG A 369 -24.41 -20.66 27.13
N VAL A 370 -23.12 -20.36 27.01
CA VAL A 370 -22.61 -19.29 26.15
C VAL A 370 -21.86 -19.92 24.99
N ALA A 371 -22.08 -19.46 23.76
CA ALA A 371 -21.24 -19.76 22.61
C ALA A 371 -20.40 -18.52 22.25
N VAL A 372 -19.15 -18.73 21.86
CA VAL A 372 -18.30 -17.65 21.33
C VAL A 372 -18.15 -17.87 19.83
N LEU A 373 -18.58 -16.90 19.04
CA LEU A 373 -18.49 -16.87 17.59
C LEU A 373 -17.62 -15.68 17.17
N TYR A 374 -17.31 -15.63 15.88
CA TYR A 374 -16.39 -14.64 15.34
C TYR A 374 -16.87 -14.10 14.00
N VAL A 375 -16.91 -12.78 13.83
CA VAL A 375 -17.28 -12.12 12.58
C VAL A 375 -16.05 -11.51 11.89
N ASP A 376 -15.98 -11.68 10.57
CA ASP A 376 -15.13 -10.88 9.68
C ASP A 376 -15.95 -10.24 8.56
N TYR A 377 -15.34 -9.25 7.89
CA TYR A 377 -15.92 -8.59 6.74
C TYR A 377 -14.89 -8.50 5.62
N VAL A 378 -15.31 -8.80 4.39
CA VAL A 378 -14.47 -8.70 3.19
C VAL A 378 -15.03 -7.64 2.25
N ALA A 379 -14.29 -6.55 2.11
CA ALA A 379 -14.66 -5.37 1.33
C ALA A 379 -14.04 -5.36 -0.06
N SER A 380 -14.79 -4.94 -1.07
CA SER A 380 -14.27 -4.59 -2.39
C SER A 380 -14.40 -3.09 -2.61
N PRO A 381 -13.40 -2.38 -3.19
CA PRO A 381 -13.44 -0.93 -3.45
C PRO A 381 -14.46 -0.48 -4.52
N SER A 382 -15.39 -1.35 -4.93
CA SER A 382 -16.56 -1.02 -5.75
C SER A 382 -17.83 -1.53 -5.04
N ILE A 383 -18.55 -0.63 -4.37
CA ILE A 383 -19.41 -1.00 -3.23
C ILE A 383 -20.89 -1.09 -3.57
N ASP A 384 -21.48 -2.19 -3.12
CA ASP A 384 -22.77 -2.24 -2.43
C ASP A 384 -22.49 -2.97 -1.09
N GLY A 385 -22.68 -2.32 0.07
CA GLY A 385 -22.62 -3.01 1.39
C GLY A 385 -21.64 -2.53 2.48
N LEU A 386 -21.06 -1.33 2.41
CA LEU A 386 -20.40 -0.72 3.59
C LEU A 386 -21.40 -0.01 4.51
N GLY A 387 -21.00 0.23 5.77
CA GLY A 387 -21.80 0.92 6.79
C GLY A 387 -22.47 -0.04 7.77
N ARG A 388 -23.58 0.42 8.36
CA ARG A 388 -24.36 -0.33 9.38
C ARG A 388 -24.91 -1.62 8.77
N GLN A 389 -24.59 -2.74 9.41
CA GLN A 389 -25.15 -4.06 9.17
C GLN A 389 -25.80 -4.58 10.46
N VAL A 390 -26.69 -5.55 10.30
CA VAL A 390 -27.33 -6.26 11.41
C VAL A 390 -26.98 -7.75 11.30
N ILE A 391 -26.71 -8.37 12.44
CA ILE A 391 -26.58 -9.82 12.60
C ILE A 391 -27.60 -10.22 13.66
N SER A 392 -28.51 -11.14 13.33
CA SER A 392 -29.48 -11.65 14.30
C SER A 392 -29.43 -13.15 14.47
N VAL A 393 -29.85 -13.59 15.65
CA VAL A 393 -29.90 -15.00 16.05
C VAL A 393 -31.35 -15.38 16.36
N GLU A 394 -31.82 -16.49 15.80
CA GLU A 394 -33.09 -17.12 16.17
C GLU A 394 -32.78 -18.40 16.96
N ALA A 395 -33.14 -18.44 18.24
CA ALA A 395 -33.08 -19.65 19.07
C ALA A 395 -34.43 -20.38 19.08
N SER A 396 -34.42 -21.69 18.82
CA SER A 396 -35.64 -22.49 18.68
C SER A 396 -35.62 -23.83 19.42
N GLU A 397 -36.73 -24.17 20.09
CA GLU A 397 -36.96 -25.48 20.73
C GLU A 397 -38.45 -25.87 20.64
N GLY A 398 -38.80 -26.70 19.65
CA GLY A 398 -40.17 -27.19 19.46
C GLY A 398 -41.13 -26.11 18.93
N GLU A 399 -41.93 -25.52 19.82
CA GLU A 399 -42.77 -24.34 19.53
C GLU A 399 -42.17 -23.05 20.12
N ALA A 400 -41.06 -23.13 20.86
CA ALA A 400 -40.34 -21.96 21.36
C ALA A 400 -39.48 -21.34 20.26
N VAL A 401 -39.60 -20.02 20.09
CA VAL A 401 -38.73 -19.19 19.25
C VAL A 401 -38.48 -17.87 19.99
N ALA A 402 -37.21 -17.50 20.13
CA ALA A 402 -36.74 -16.19 20.57
C ALA A 402 -35.74 -15.66 19.54
N MET A 403 -35.68 -14.34 19.38
CA MET A 403 -34.73 -13.65 18.51
C MET A 403 -33.94 -12.64 19.32
N ASP A 404 -32.82 -12.17 18.75
CA ASP A 404 -32.05 -11.02 19.20
C ASP A 404 -31.14 -10.52 18.05
N GLU A 405 -30.76 -9.24 18.05
CA GLU A 405 -30.02 -8.58 16.94
C GLU A 405 -28.88 -7.66 17.42
N ILE A 406 -27.68 -7.78 16.85
CA ILE A 406 -26.58 -6.82 17.04
C ILE A 406 -26.32 -5.94 15.83
N VAL A 407 -25.82 -4.75 16.11
CA VAL A 407 -25.43 -3.76 15.11
C VAL A 407 -23.92 -3.66 14.99
N ILE A 408 -23.42 -3.75 13.76
CA ILE A 408 -22.01 -3.54 13.44
C ILE A 408 -21.84 -2.52 12.30
N THR A 409 -20.80 -1.69 12.37
CA THR A 409 -20.41 -0.80 11.26
C THR A 409 -19.24 -1.39 10.51
N THR A 410 -19.51 -1.84 9.29
CA THR A 410 -18.50 -2.36 8.35
C THR A 410 -17.81 -1.22 7.62
N THR A 411 -16.46 -1.21 7.63
CA THR A 411 -15.63 -0.16 7.04
C THR A 411 -14.42 -0.74 6.32
N THR A 412 -13.87 -0.04 5.32
CA THR A 412 -12.56 -0.42 4.73
C THR A 412 -11.48 0.52 5.22
N LEU A 413 -10.42 -0.02 5.82
CA LEU A 413 -9.27 0.75 6.32
C LEU A 413 -7.96 0.17 5.79
N ASP A 414 -7.37 0.81 4.78
CA ASP A 414 -6.18 0.30 4.12
C ASP A 414 -5.27 1.43 3.58
N LEU A 415 -4.02 1.09 3.28
CA LEU A 415 -3.03 1.99 2.69
C LEU A 415 -2.22 1.31 1.59
N ALA A 416 -1.98 2.02 0.49
CA ALA A 416 -1.31 1.49 -0.69
C ALA A 416 -0.28 2.48 -1.27
N VAL A 417 0.66 1.94 -2.03
CA VAL A 417 1.75 2.65 -2.72
C VAL A 417 1.85 2.12 -4.16
N ASP A 418 2.58 2.81 -5.04
CA ASP A 418 2.90 2.29 -6.39
C ASP A 418 4.05 1.26 -6.28
N ALA A 419 3.73 0.07 -5.78
CA ALA A 419 4.70 -0.98 -5.45
C ALA A 419 5.30 -1.60 -6.72
N ASN A 420 4.48 -1.78 -7.75
CA ASN A 420 4.85 -2.43 -9.00
C ASN A 420 5.50 -1.46 -10.03
N ARG A 421 5.43 -0.14 -9.79
CA ARG A 421 5.98 0.96 -10.61
C ARG A 421 5.29 1.14 -11.97
N ASP A 422 4.02 0.75 -12.11
CA ASP A 422 3.24 0.92 -13.35
C ASP A 422 2.56 2.30 -13.49
N GLY A 423 2.62 3.13 -12.44
CA GLY A 423 2.09 4.48 -12.45
C GLY A 423 0.69 4.60 -11.86
N LYS A 424 0.08 3.52 -11.37
CA LYS A 424 -1.16 3.57 -10.57
C LYS A 424 -0.93 2.98 -9.19
N VAL A 425 -1.74 3.39 -8.23
CA VAL A 425 -1.79 2.76 -6.90
C VAL A 425 -3.06 1.92 -6.86
N ARG A 426 -2.95 0.63 -6.55
CA ARG A 426 -4.08 -0.31 -6.46
C ARG A 426 -4.13 -0.97 -5.09
N PHE A 427 -5.29 -0.89 -4.46
CA PHE A 427 -5.63 -1.61 -3.23
C PHE A 427 -6.01 -3.08 -3.52
N PRO A 428 -5.99 -3.98 -2.53
CA PRO A 428 -6.58 -5.30 -2.68
C PRO A 428 -8.03 -5.21 -3.18
N GLY A 429 -8.41 -6.12 -4.07
CA GLY A 429 -9.76 -6.13 -4.64
C GLY A 429 -10.04 -5.07 -5.72
N ASP A 430 -9.16 -4.10 -5.99
CA ASP A 430 -9.32 -3.18 -7.14
C ASP A 430 -9.40 -3.99 -8.45
N LEU A 431 -10.60 -4.04 -9.06
CA LEU A 431 -10.87 -4.78 -10.29
C LEU A 431 -10.15 -4.16 -11.50
N SER A 432 -8.91 -4.59 -11.73
CA SER A 432 -8.06 -4.03 -12.78
C SER A 432 -8.56 -4.43 -14.18
N SER A 433 -9.15 -3.47 -14.91
CA SER A 433 -9.55 -3.68 -16.31
C SER A 433 -8.38 -3.91 -17.26
N ASP A 434 -7.15 -3.63 -16.81
CA ASP A 434 -5.90 -3.90 -17.50
C ASP A 434 -5.22 -5.22 -17.07
N GLY A 435 -5.72 -5.95 -16.07
CA GLY A 435 -5.16 -7.23 -15.63
C GLY A 435 -3.79 -7.14 -14.95
N CYS A 436 -3.45 -5.98 -14.38
CA CYS A 436 -2.33 -5.84 -13.44
C CYS A 436 -2.74 -6.25 -12.02
N ALA A 437 -1.81 -6.78 -11.23
CA ALA A 437 -2.06 -7.12 -9.83
C ALA A 437 -2.26 -5.87 -8.95
N PRO A 438 -2.89 -6.01 -7.77
CA PRO A 438 -2.83 -5.02 -6.69
C PRO A 438 -1.39 -4.74 -6.23
N ASP A 439 -1.15 -3.57 -5.65
CA ASP A 439 0.19 -3.12 -5.22
C ASP A 439 0.57 -3.65 -3.82
N LEU A 440 0.50 -4.98 -3.64
CA LEU A 440 0.82 -5.64 -2.38
C LEU A 440 2.31 -5.55 -2.03
N THR A 441 2.62 -5.37 -0.75
CA THR A 441 3.99 -5.39 -0.22
C THR A 441 4.06 -6.31 0.99
N ALA A 442 5.15 -7.07 1.08
CA ALA A 442 5.33 -8.13 2.06
C ALA A 442 6.70 -8.00 2.76
N PRO A 443 6.98 -8.70 3.87
CA PRO A 443 8.29 -8.65 4.51
C PRO A 443 9.41 -8.97 3.52
N HIS A 444 9.22 -9.96 2.65
CA HIS A 444 10.17 -10.38 1.63
C HIS A 444 10.08 -9.56 0.32
N ARG A 445 9.06 -8.69 0.18
CA ARG A 445 8.83 -7.82 -0.99
C ARG A 445 8.40 -6.41 -0.56
N PRO A 446 9.23 -5.67 0.21
CA PRO A 446 8.92 -4.32 0.64
C PRO A 446 9.03 -3.34 -0.54
N LEU A 447 8.29 -2.23 -0.49
CA LEU A 447 8.62 -1.06 -1.30
C LEU A 447 9.96 -0.50 -0.81
N CYS A 448 11.02 -0.71 -1.59
CA CYS A 448 12.30 -0.08 -1.37
C CYS A 448 12.29 1.34 -1.96
N PHE A 449 12.30 2.36 -1.10
CA PHE A 449 12.36 3.78 -1.49
C PHE A 449 13.54 4.50 -0.82
N TRP A 450 13.96 5.65 -1.36
CA TRP A 450 15.16 6.34 -0.88
C TRP A 450 14.89 7.44 0.15
N LEU A 451 15.95 7.86 0.84
CA LEU A 451 15.94 9.02 1.73
C LEU A 451 16.20 10.31 0.92
N ASN A 452 15.42 11.37 1.19
CA ASN A 452 15.57 12.71 0.59
C ASN A 452 16.78 13.45 1.19
N HIS A 453 17.98 12.91 0.98
CA HIS A 453 19.23 13.32 1.63
C HIS A 453 20.16 14.13 0.72
N ASP A 454 19.74 14.41 -0.52
CA ASP A 454 20.33 15.44 -1.37
C ASP A 454 19.87 16.86 -0.97
N GLN A 455 20.15 17.84 -1.84
CA GLN A 455 19.86 19.25 -1.57
C GLN A 455 19.60 20.01 -2.87
N ASP A 456 18.34 20.14 -3.25
CA ASP A 456 17.91 20.94 -4.40
C ASP A 456 17.68 22.40 -4.00
N SER A 457 18.17 23.31 -4.85
CA SER A 457 18.13 24.74 -4.58
C SER A 457 18.29 25.56 -5.85
N PRO A 458 17.48 26.63 -6.06
CA PRO A 458 17.57 27.48 -7.24
C PRO A 458 18.76 28.47 -7.16
N THR A 459 19.97 27.99 -6.84
CA THR A 459 21.14 28.85 -6.67
C THR A 459 21.68 29.32 -8.02
N LYS A 460 21.79 30.63 -8.20
CA LYS A 460 22.42 31.21 -9.39
C LYS A 460 23.94 31.12 -9.30
N SER A 461 24.59 30.66 -10.37
CA SER A 461 26.04 30.59 -10.42
C SER A 461 26.71 31.96 -10.30
N LEU A 462 27.81 32.03 -9.56
CA LEU A 462 28.67 33.23 -9.50
C LEU A 462 29.47 33.47 -10.79
N TRP A 463 29.67 32.44 -11.62
CA TRP A 463 30.56 32.46 -12.79
C TRP A 463 29.83 32.39 -14.14
N TRP A 464 28.56 32.00 -14.09
CA TRP A 464 27.73 31.70 -15.25
C TRP A 464 26.39 32.48 -15.17
N GLU A 465 25.43 32.16 -16.04
CA GLU A 465 24.12 32.85 -16.10
C GLU A 465 22.94 31.94 -15.73
N ASP A 466 23.21 30.63 -15.68
CA ASP A 466 22.36 29.53 -15.26
C ASP A 466 22.22 29.39 -13.74
N ILE A 467 21.13 28.72 -13.36
CA ILE A 467 20.89 28.15 -12.03
C ILE A 467 21.57 26.78 -12.00
N ASP A 468 22.32 26.49 -10.94
CA ASP A 468 22.77 25.13 -10.61
C ASP A 468 21.70 24.56 -9.65
N PRO A 469 20.87 23.60 -10.09
CA PRO A 469 19.65 23.22 -9.37
C PRO A 469 19.93 22.32 -8.16
N GLU A 470 21.12 21.74 -8.03
CA GLU A 470 21.52 20.84 -6.95
C GLU A 470 22.77 21.37 -6.22
N THR A 471 22.77 21.34 -4.88
CA THR A 471 23.88 21.80 -4.04
C THR A 471 24.80 20.65 -3.66
N VAL A 472 25.89 20.48 -4.42
CA VAL A 472 26.85 19.40 -4.20
C VAL A 472 28.22 19.94 -3.72
N PRO A 473 28.81 19.43 -2.62
CA PRO A 473 28.22 18.49 -1.66
C PRO A 473 27.10 19.12 -0.83
N VAL A 474 26.17 18.28 -0.37
CA VAL A 474 25.04 18.59 0.51
C VAL A 474 25.51 19.33 1.76
N LYS A 475 24.78 20.38 2.15
CA LYS A 475 25.04 21.19 3.36
C LYS A 475 23.89 21.16 4.37
N ALA A 476 22.68 20.98 3.87
CA ALA A 476 21.46 20.68 4.63
C ALA A 476 20.64 19.75 3.74
N ARG A 477 20.08 18.67 4.30
CA ARG A 477 19.25 17.76 3.52
C ARG A 477 17.88 18.37 3.32
N ASP A 478 17.20 18.06 2.23
CA ASP A 478 15.81 18.49 2.07
C ASP A 478 14.89 17.75 3.07
N SER A 479 15.20 16.50 3.44
CA SER A 479 14.55 15.83 4.58
C SER A 479 14.71 16.54 5.94
N ASP A 480 15.64 17.49 6.10
CA ASP A 480 15.81 18.25 7.35
C ASP A 480 14.89 19.48 7.43
N ASP A 481 14.24 19.88 6.33
CA ASP A 481 13.20 20.91 6.34
C ASP A 481 11.78 20.31 6.40
N LEU A 482 10.74 21.14 6.30
CA LEU A 482 9.34 20.72 6.39
C LEU A 482 8.54 21.10 5.13
N LYS A 483 9.21 21.30 3.99
CA LYS A 483 8.67 21.93 2.80
C LYS A 483 9.32 21.48 1.49
N ILE A 484 8.50 21.00 0.57
CA ILE A 484 8.88 20.85 -0.83
C ILE A 484 9.27 22.24 -1.38
N LYS A 485 10.55 22.44 -1.69
CA LYS A 485 11.10 23.76 -2.05
C LYS A 485 11.14 24.01 -3.56
N THR A 486 11.30 22.95 -4.35
CA THR A 486 11.57 23.04 -5.78
C THR A 486 10.82 21.98 -6.57
N THR A 487 10.80 22.12 -7.89
CA THR A 487 10.25 21.13 -8.83
C THR A 487 11.11 19.88 -8.98
N ARG A 488 12.40 19.96 -8.63
CA ARG A 488 13.38 18.87 -8.68
C ARG A 488 13.30 17.95 -7.47
N ASP A 489 13.13 18.54 -6.28
CA ASP A 489 12.86 17.92 -4.97
C ASP A 489 11.68 16.92 -5.03
N LEU A 490 10.71 17.16 -5.93
CA LEU A 490 9.63 16.21 -6.22
C LEU A 490 10.09 14.82 -6.70
N GLU A 491 11.32 14.66 -7.20
CA GLU A 491 11.90 13.35 -7.56
C GLU A 491 12.10 12.42 -6.34
N ASP A 492 12.00 12.94 -5.11
CA ASP A 492 12.23 12.24 -3.84
C ASP A 492 10.95 11.89 -3.08
N PHE A 493 9.81 12.07 -3.72
CA PHE A 493 8.49 11.77 -3.16
C PHE A 493 7.88 10.56 -3.86
N ALA A 494 7.30 9.66 -3.09
CA ALA A 494 6.45 8.58 -3.58
C ALA A 494 5.01 8.78 -3.11
N ARG A 495 4.05 8.19 -3.82
CA ARG A 495 2.64 8.24 -3.45
C ARG A 495 2.35 7.26 -2.31
N LEU A 496 1.47 7.68 -1.42
CA LEU A 496 0.85 6.86 -0.39
C LEU A 496 -0.64 7.22 -0.38
N ASP A 497 -1.50 6.30 -0.77
CA ASP A 497 -2.94 6.50 -0.71
C ASP A 497 -3.49 5.81 0.54
N LEU A 498 -4.44 6.46 1.21
CA LEU A 498 -5.21 5.90 2.31
C LEU A 498 -6.67 5.71 1.87
N MET A 499 -7.33 4.67 2.37
CA MET A 499 -8.74 4.39 2.20
C MET A 499 -9.40 4.27 3.58
N VAL A 500 -10.43 5.07 3.84
CA VAL A 500 -11.14 5.20 5.13
C VAL A 500 -12.68 5.17 4.96
N GLU A 501 -13.14 4.44 3.95
CA GLU A 501 -14.52 4.55 3.44
C GLU A 501 -15.57 4.06 4.45
N GLY A 502 -16.50 4.95 4.80
CA GLY A 502 -17.52 4.75 5.83
C GLY A 502 -17.23 5.46 7.17
N LEU A 503 -16.01 5.94 7.41
CA LEU A 503 -15.61 6.61 8.67
C LEU A 503 -15.47 8.14 8.54
N GLU A 504 -15.64 8.69 7.34
CA GLU A 504 -15.34 10.10 7.03
C GLU A 504 -16.07 11.10 7.96
N PRO A 505 -17.37 10.93 8.29
CA PRO A 505 -18.05 11.84 9.21
C PRO A 505 -17.44 11.85 10.61
N MET A 506 -17.08 10.67 11.13
CA MET A 506 -16.54 10.46 12.48
C MET A 506 -15.08 10.94 12.60
N LEU A 507 -14.30 10.77 11.53
CA LEU A 507 -12.94 11.29 11.41
C LEU A 507 -12.93 12.83 11.26
N VAL A 508 -13.96 13.43 10.66
CA VAL A 508 -14.12 14.89 10.54
C VAL A 508 -14.61 15.54 11.84
N SER A 509 -15.51 14.89 12.59
CA SER A 509 -15.93 15.36 13.92
C SER A 509 -14.84 15.19 14.97
N GLY A 510 -14.04 14.13 14.85
CA GLY A 510 -13.04 13.72 15.85
C GLY A 510 -13.60 12.75 16.89
N ASP A 511 -14.75 12.11 16.63
CA ASP A 511 -15.27 11.01 17.43
C ASP A 511 -14.43 9.75 17.27
N LEU A 512 -13.84 9.57 16.08
CA LEU A 512 -12.76 8.64 15.82
C LEU A 512 -11.51 9.41 15.40
N LEU A 513 -10.35 8.85 15.74
CA LEU A 513 -9.04 9.31 15.32
C LEU A 513 -8.35 8.20 14.53
N LEU A 514 -7.64 8.56 13.45
CA LEU A 514 -6.85 7.61 12.68
C LEU A 514 -5.37 7.94 12.80
N GLY A 515 -4.55 6.90 12.95
CA GLY A 515 -3.11 7.00 13.01
C GLY A 515 -2.36 5.95 12.20
N LEU A 516 -1.04 6.09 12.24
CA LEU A 516 -0.06 5.21 11.64
C LEU A 516 0.90 4.71 12.74
N GLU A 517 1.28 3.44 12.64
CA GLU A 517 2.23 2.79 13.55
C GLU A 517 3.24 1.95 12.74
N TRP A 518 4.50 1.99 13.14
CA TRP A 518 5.54 1.10 12.63
C TRP A 518 5.67 -0.16 13.50
N LYS A 519 5.45 -1.33 12.88
CA LYS A 519 5.71 -2.65 13.48
C LYS A 519 6.82 -3.43 12.75
N ASP A 520 7.18 -4.57 13.33
CA ASP A 520 8.07 -5.57 12.74
C ASP A 520 9.44 -5.02 12.30
N LEU A 521 9.97 -4.14 13.15
CA LEU A 521 11.21 -3.41 12.93
C LEU A 521 12.41 -4.35 12.82
N VAL A 522 13.03 -4.39 11.64
CA VAL A 522 14.17 -5.27 11.37
C VAL A 522 15.44 -4.67 11.98
N ASN A 523 16.20 -5.48 12.75
CA ASN A 523 17.50 -5.13 13.34
C ASN A 523 17.50 -3.83 14.19
N ASP A 524 16.49 -3.63 15.02
CA ASP A 524 16.28 -2.40 15.83
C ASP A 524 16.31 -1.09 14.99
N SER A 525 16.03 -1.19 13.69
CA SER A 525 16.00 -0.04 12.80
C SER A 525 14.84 0.89 13.14
N LYS A 526 15.00 2.17 12.82
CA LYS A 526 13.99 3.19 13.07
C LYS A 526 13.63 3.89 11.76
N PRO A 527 12.90 3.24 10.84
CA PRO A 527 12.43 3.91 9.64
C PRO A 527 11.63 5.16 10.02
N SER A 528 11.63 6.18 9.16
CA SER A 528 10.70 7.29 9.33
C SER A 528 10.44 8.00 8.02
N ILE A 529 9.17 8.36 7.81
CA ILE A 529 8.70 9.13 6.66
C ILE A 529 8.09 10.46 7.11
N ARG A 530 7.95 11.38 6.15
CA ARG A 530 7.16 12.60 6.30
C ARG A 530 6.08 12.64 5.23
N LEU A 531 4.89 13.10 5.61
CA LEU A 531 3.69 13.08 4.77
C LEU A 531 3.34 14.48 4.26
N PHE A 532 2.85 14.55 3.03
CA PHE A 532 2.39 15.76 2.35
C PHE A 532 1.10 15.43 1.59
N ARG A 533 0.19 16.40 1.39
CA ARG A 533 -0.99 16.15 0.54
C ARG A 533 -0.59 16.07 -0.92
N ASN A 534 -1.09 15.08 -1.67
CA ASN A 534 -1.02 15.14 -3.12
C ASN A 534 -1.94 16.28 -3.62
N SER A 535 -1.45 17.12 -4.53
CA SER A 535 -2.24 18.18 -5.18
C SER A 535 -3.20 17.63 -6.26
N SER A 536 -3.01 16.38 -6.66
CA SER A 536 -3.92 15.62 -7.51
C SER A 536 -5.07 15.04 -6.68
N ASN A 537 -6.30 15.33 -7.08
CA ASN A 537 -7.52 14.83 -6.44
C ASN A 537 -7.88 13.38 -6.83
N VAL A 538 -6.97 12.68 -7.51
CA VAL A 538 -7.11 11.28 -7.97
C VAL A 538 -5.84 10.46 -7.73
N GLY A 539 -4.88 10.95 -6.93
CA GLY A 539 -3.66 10.22 -6.59
C GLY A 539 -2.69 9.99 -7.74
N ASP A 540 -2.77 10.76 -8.84
CA ASP A 540 -1.89 10.54 -9.98
C ASP A 540 -0.45 11.04 -9.75
N ASP A 541 0.45 10.64 -10.65
CA ASP A 541 1.87 11.00 -10.66
C ASP A 541 2.17 12.32 -11.41
N SER A 542 1.14 13.17 -11.61
CA SER A 542 1.26 14.40 -12.40
C SER A 542 2.28 15.39 -11.81
N TYR A 543 2.57 15.31 -10.51
CA TYR A 543 3.63 16.08 -9.83
C TYR A 543 5.04 15.76 -10.38
N LEU A 544 5.29 14.52 -10.82
CA LEU A 544 6.54 14.12 -11.49
C LEU A 544 6.48 14.35 -13.00
N LYS A 545 5.35 14.03 -13.62
CA LYS A 545 5.26 13.85 -15.08
C LYS A 545 4.73 15.08 -15.84
N THR A 546 4.40 16.19 -15.16
CA THR A 546 3.91 17.43 -15.80
C THR A 546 4.36 18.70 -15.08
N HIS A 547 4.61 19.77 -15.83
CA HIS A 547 4.84 21.10 -15.27
C HIS A 547 3.64 21.62 -14.45
N THR A 548 2.41 21.35 -14.89
CA THR A 548 1.19 21.83 -14.20
C THR A 548 0.99 21.15 -12.85
N GLY A 549 1.16 19.83 -12.76
CA GLY A 549 1.07 19.09 -11.49
C GLY A 549 2.18 19.49 -10.53
N ALA A 550 3.42 19.59 -11.02
CA ALA A 550 4.55 20.05 -10.20
C ALA A 550 4.33 21.48 -9.64
N ALA A 551 3.81 22.39 -10.48
CA ALA A 551 3.45 23.74 -10.06
C ALA A 551 2.28 23.75 -9.07
N ALA A 552 1.28 22.87 -9.23
CA ALA A 552 0.16 22.74 -8.30
C ALA A 552 0.61 22.25 -6.91
N GLN A 553 1.53 21.26 -6.87
CA GLN A 553 2.13 20.75 -5.64
C GLN A 553 2.88 21.84 -4.85
N LEU A 554 3.50 22.79 -5.57
CA LEU A 554 4.24 23.92 -4.99
C LEU A 554 3.37 25.17 -4.75
N ALA A 555 2.12 25.21 -5.24
CA ALA A 555 1.33 26.44 -5.33
C ALA A 555 0.92 27.05 -3.98
N SER A 556 0.87 26.25 -2.91
CA SER A 556 0.50 26.72 -1.57
C SER A 556 1.07 25.82 -0.48
N GLU A 557 1.17 26.36 0.74
CA GLU A 557 1.62 25.60 1.92
C GLU A 557 0.74 24.38 2.24
N HIS A 558 -0.50 24.33 1.74
CA HIS A 558 -1.42 23.19 1.90
C HIS A 558 -0.93 21.89 1.21
N TYR A 559 -0.16 22.03 0.13
CA TYR A 559 0.43 20.90 -0.61
C TYR A 559 1.96 20.81 -0.44
N SER A 560 2.64 21.96 -0.32
CA SER A 560 4.10 22.00 -0.23
C SER A 560 4.65 21.93 1.17
N SER A 561 3.84 22.03 2.24
CA SER A 561 4.32 21.87 3.62
C SER A 561 3.90 20.52 4.19
N ALA A 562 4.77 19.99 5.04
CA ALA A 562 4.55 18.73 5.72
C ALA A 562 3.29 18.73 6.58
N LEU A 563 2.58 17.61 6.56
CA LEU A 563 1.49 17.34 7.48
C LEU A 563 2.03 17.21 8.91
N ILE A 564 1.42 17.97 9.81
CA ILE A 564 1.69 17.91 11.24
C ILE A 564 0.57 17.11 11.88
N GLY A 565 0.92 16.01 12.55
CA GLY A 565 -0.03 15.16 13.24
C GLY A 565 -0.64 15.86 14.46
N TYR A 566 -1.72 15.30 15.00
CA TYR A 566 -2.42 15.80 16.18
C TYR A 566 -1.49 16.02 17.39
N GLN A 567 -0.48 15.16 17.55
CA GLN A 567 0.58 15.25 18.56
C GLN A 567 1.61 16.39 18.33
N GLY A 568 1.49 17.18 17.26
CA GLY A 568 2.42 18.25 16.90
C GLY A 568 3.72 17.81 16.20
N SER A 569 3.88 16.52 15.88
CA SER A 569 5.02 16.01 15.10
C SER A 569 4.74 16.01 13.60
N GLY A 570 5.71 16.45 12.81
CA GLY A 570 5.73 16.33 11.34
C GLY A 570 6.55 15.13 10.85
N LEU A 571 6.54 14.03 11.59
CA LEU A 571 7.28 12.81 11.27
C LEU A 571 6.51 11.58 11.76
N VAL A 572 6.41 10.56 10.89
CA VAL A 572 5.90 9.22 11.22
C VAL A 572 7.11 8.36 11.56
N GLU A 573 7.36 8.14 12.85
CA GLU A 573 8.54 7.43 13.34
C GLU A 573 8.23 6.58 14.58
N PRO A 574 8.91 5.42 14.79
CA PRO A 574 8.71 4.57 15.97
C PRO A 574 8.93 5.29 17.30
N LYS A 575 7.90 5.29 18.15
CA LYS A 575 7.86 5.89 19.49
C LYS A 575 7.51 4.85 20.56
N GLU A 576 7.53 5.28 21.83
CA GLU A 576 6.93 4.53 22.94
C GLU A 576 5.43 4.84 22.99
N GLY A 577 4.59 3.87 22.62
CA GLY A 577 3.12 4.00 22.57
C GLY A 577 2.52 3.12 21.47
N PRO A 578 1.18 3.04 21.36
CA PRO A 578 0.51 2.23 20.33
C PRO A 578 0.44 2.90 18.95
N VAL A 579 0.74 4.20 18.83
CA VAL A 579 0.60 4.96 17.57
C VAL A 579 1.69 6.02 17.42
N ASP A 580 2.36 6.01 16.26
CA ASP A 580 3.50 6.87 15.94
C ASP A 580 3.09 8.24 15.37
N TYR A 581 1.96 8.31 14.69
CA TYR A 581 1.43 9.54 14.09
C TYR A 581 -0.09 9.49 14.06
N VAL A 582 -0.77 10.58 14.39
CA VAL A 582 -2.25 10.68 14.36
C VAL A 582 -2.65 11.81 13.42
N PHE A 583 -3.56 11.56 12.48
CA PHE A 583 -4.10 12.59 11.60
C PHE A 583 -5.04 13.51 12.40
N PRO A 584 -4.89 14.85 12.33
CA PRO A 584 -5.83 15.75 13.01
C PRO A 584 -7.20 15.73 12.31
N PRO A 585 -8.35 15.89 13.00
CA PRO A 585 -9.68 15.82 12.37
C PRO A 585 -9.87 16.75 11.16
N GLY A 586 -9.27 17.95 11.20
CA GLY A 586 -9.25 18.88 10.07
C GLY A 586 -8.48 18.40 8.82
N PHE A 587 -7.75 17.28 8.88
CA PHE A 587 -7.15 16.65 7.71
C PHE A 587 -8.21 16.02 6.79
N TRP A 588 -9.25 15.42 7.37
CA TRP A 588 -10.29 14.66 6.66
C TRP A 588 -11.33 15.54 5.96
N GLN A 589 -11.29 16.86 6.19
CA GLN A 589 -12.16 17.82 5.51
C GLN A 589 -11.86 17.89 4.02
N GLY A 590 -12.81 17.46 3.20
CA GLY A 590 -12.73 17.54 1.73
C GLY A 590 -11.86 16.48 1.07
N ILE A 591 -11.70 15.30 1.70
CA ILE A 591 -11.33 14.07 0.99
C ILE A 591 -12.43 13.69 -0.02
N ASP A 592 -12.17 12.70 -0.88
CA ASP A 592 -13.15 12.31 -1.89
C ASP A 592 -14.37 11.58 -1.32
N ALA A 593 -15.37 11.33 -2.18
CA ALA A 593 -16.63 10.70 -1.79
C ALA A 593 -16.54 9.17 -1.61
N HIS A 594 -15.33 8.60 -1.70
CA HIS A 594 -15.01 7.18 -1.54
C HIS A 594 -13.99 6.97 -0.41
N GLY A 595 -13.91 7.92 0.52
CA GLY A 595 -12.99 7.87 1.65
C GLY A 595 -11.51 7.80 1.28
N ARG A 596 -11.09 8.18 0.05
CA ARG A 596 -9.67 8.14 -0.32
C ARG A 596 -8.97 9.46 -0.01
N ALA A 597 -7.80 9.34 0.62
CA ALA A 597 -6.90 10.46 0.90
C ALA A 597 -5.54 10.23 0.24
N HIS A 598 -5.27 11.01 -0.81
CA HIS A 598 -4.03 10.91 -1.59
C HIS A 598 -2.89 11.70 -0.95
N LEU A 599 -1.81 11.02 -0.60
CA LEU A 599 -0.61 11.62 0.01
C LEU A 599 0.63 11.39 -0.85
N LEU A 600 1.64 12.21 -0.59
CA LEU A 600 3.02 11.97 -0.94
C LEU A 600 3.83 11.74 0.33
N PHE A 601 4.87 10.91 0.26
CA PHE A 601 5.84 10.73 1.33
C PHE A 601 7.28 10.81 0.84
N GLU A 602 8.15 11.32 1.71
CA GLU A 602 9.60 11.26 1.55
C GLU A 602 10.23 10.37 2.64
N GLY A 603 11.36 9.73 2.33
CA GLY A 603 12.15 8.99 3.31
C GLY A 603 13.06 9.91 4.12
N VAL A 604 13.01 9.83 5.46
CA VAL A 604 13.80 10.70 6.35
C VAL A 604 14.90 9.92 7.10
N ARG A 605 14.60 8.72 7.61
CA ARG A 605 15.55 7.87 8.35
C ARG A 605 15.54 6.43 7.85
N TRP A 606 16.73 5.83 7.82
CA TRP A 606 16.93 4.44 7.39
C TRP A 606 16.21 3.45 8.29
N GLY A 607 15.62 2.42 7.68
CA GLY A 607 15.09 1.25 8.37
C GLY A 607 14.16 0.41 7.50
N ARG A 608 13.65 -0.68 8.08
CA ARG A 608 12.65 -1.57 7.47
C ARG A 608 11.67 -2.05 8.53
N GLY A 609 10.39 -2.07 8.18
CA GLY A 609 9.28 -2.54 9.00
C GLY A 609 7.96 -2.45 8.24
N SER A 610 6.89 -2.89 8.89
CA SER A 610 5.52 -2.70 8.44
C SER A 610 4.99 -1.36 8.92
N LEU A 611 4.33 -0.60 8.06
CA LEU A 611 3.59 0.62 8.40
C LEU A 611 2.09 0.30 8.30
N ARG A 612 1.37 0.39 9.41
CA ARG A 612 -0.04 0.00 9.50
C ARG A 612 -0.95 1.14 9.95
N LEU A 613 -2.23 1.04 9.60
CA LEU A 613 -3.27 1.95 10.08
C LEU A 613 -3.82 1.49 11.43
N VAL A 614 -4.07 2.45 12.32
CA VAL A 614 -4.65 2.21 13.66
C VAL A 614 -5.80 3.19 13.87
N LEU A 615 -6.98 2.67 14.18
CA LEU A 615 -8.19 3.42 14.49
C LEU A 615 -8.31 3.55 16.01
N MET A 616 -8.67 4.74 16.49
CA MET A 616 -8.86 5.05 17.90
C MET A 616 -10.17 5.78 18.15
N ASP A 617 -10.65 5.71 19.38
CA ASP A 617 -11.71 6.58 19.90
C ASP A 617 -11.23 8.04 20.08
N ARG A 618 -12.12 8.89 20.62
CA ARG A 618 -11.85 10.30 20.98
C ARG A 618 -10.82 10.49 22.09
N ASP A 619 -10.57 9.48 22.93
CA ASP A 619 -9.65 9.53 24.07
C ASP A 619 -8.26 8.92 23.77
N GLY A 620 -8.12 8.22 22.64
CA GLY A 620 -6.88 7.60 22.15
C GLY A 620 -6.77 6.09 22.42
N THR A 621 -7.85 5.44 22.85
CA THR A 621 -7.94 3.97 22.96
C THR A 621 -7.95 3.36 21.57
N VAL A 622 -7.24 2.25 21.33
CA VAL A 622 -7.27 1.56 20.03
C VAL A 622 -8.56 0.75 19.92
N VAL A 623 -9.35 1.02 18.88
CA VAL A 623 -10.65 0.37 18.62
C VAL A 623 -10.64 -0.48 17.35
N GLY A 624 -9.63 -0.33 16.50
CA GLY A 624 -9.49 -1.09 15.26
C GLY A 624 -8.08 -0.99 14.67
N GLU A 625 -7.72 -1.96 13.83
CA GLU A 625 -6.50 -1.92 13.03
C GLU A 625 -6.84 -2.14 11.56
N GLY A 626 -6.16 -1.42 10.67
CA GLY A 626 -6.33 -1.58 9.23
C GLY A 626 -5.27 -2.46 8.58
N GLY A 627 -5.23 -2.37 7.25
CA GLY A 627 -4.15 -2.90 6.43
C GLY A 627 -2.78 -2.32 6.78
N SER A 628 -1.75 -2.90 6.17
CA SER A 628 -0.35 -2.56 6.42
C SER A 628 0.49 -2.73 5.16
N LEU A 629 1.54 -1.92 5.02
CA LEU A 629 2.50 -2.06 3.93
C LEU A 629 3.95 -2.07 4.41
N TRP A 630 4.78 -2.81 3.71
CA TRP A 630 6.18 -3.03 4.05
C TRP A 630 7.08 -2.03 3.33
N LEU A 631 7.80 -1.21 4.11
CA LEU A 631 8.73 -0.21 3.59
C LEU A 631 10.18 -0.58 3.92
N MET A 632 11.07 -0.26 3.00
CA MET A 632 12.51 -0.30 3.23
C MET A 632 13.15 1.02 2.76
N LEU A 633 13.55 1.84 3.72
CA LEU A 633 14.06 3.18 3.50
C LEU A 633 15.59 3.19 3.55
N MET A 634 16.25 3.65 2.48
CA MET A 634 17.71 3.64 2.37
C MET A 634 18.29 4.88 1.69
N PRO A 635 19.54 5.29 1.99
CA PRO A 635 20.24 6.28 1.16
C PRO A 635 20.19 5.89 -0.32
N VAL A 636 20.02 6.87 -1.23
CA VAL A 636 19.92 6.59 -2.67
C VAL A 636 21.17 5.88 -3.22
N ASP A 637 22.35 6.05 -2.58
CA ASP A 637 23.56 5.30 -2.91
C ASP A 637 23.61 3.86 -2.34
N CYS A 638 22.52 3.31 -1.80
CA CYS A 638 22.37 1.86 -1.63
C CYS A 638 21.86 1.17 -2.91
N TYR A 639 21.16 1.89 -3.79
CA TYR A 639 20.39 1.30 -4.90
C TYR A 639 21.16 1.00 -6.19
N TYR A 640 22.41 1.45 -6.31
CA TYR A 640 23.22 1.25 -7.51
C TYR A 640 24.67 0.85 -7.17
N GLU A 641 25.24 -0.06 -7.95
CA GLU A 641 26.62 -0.51 -7.73
C GLU A 641 27.62 0.60 -8.10
N ARG A 642 28.54 0.93 -7.20
CA ARG A 642 29.62 1.90 -7.46
C ARG A 642 30.93 1.19 -7.74
N VAL A 643 31.23 0.96 -9.00
CA VAL A 643 32.53 0.41 -9.41
C VAL A 643 33.48 1.52 -9.82
N HIS A 644 34.77 1.24 -9.74
CA HIS A 644 35.82 2.16 -10.17
C HIS A 644 36.93 1.42 -10.89
N ALA A 645 37.37 1.99 -12.01
CA ALA A 645 38.65 1.65 -12.59
C ALA A 645 39.75 1.93 -11.55
N ARG A 646 40.48 0.88 -11.17
CA ARG A 646 41.74 1.06 -10.44
C ARG A 646 42.79 1.44 -11.48
N PRO A 647 43.58 2.51 -11.27
CA PRO A 647 44.56 2.93 -12.25
C PRO A 647 45.52 1.79 -12.57
N ALA A 648 45.79 1.59 -13.87
CA ALA A 648 46.71 0.57 -14.32
C ALA A 648 48.15 0.92 -13.94
N ILE A 649 48.56 0.42 -12.76
CA ILE A 649 49.95 0.30 -12.30
C ILE A 649 50.58 1.65 -11.90
N ALA A 650 51.62 1.57 -11.06
CA ALA A 650 52.60 2.63 -10.77
C ALA A 650 53.34 3.21 -12.00
N SER A 651 52.94 2.81 -13.20
CA SER A 651 53.66 2.99 -14.46
C SER A 651 52.76 3.43 -15.61
N MET A 652 51.56 3.95 -15.33
CA MET A 652 50.85 4.76 -16.33
C MET A 652 51.78 5.94 -16.65
N PRO A 653 52.39 6.01 -17.86
CA PRO A 653 53.42 6.99 -18.11
C PRO A 653 52.77 8.36 -18.07
N GLU A 654 53.31 9.29 -17.28
CA GLU A 654 52.99 10.70 -17.52
C GLU A 654 53.30 10.98 -19.00
N PRO A 655 52.36 11.54 -19.79
CA PRO A 655 52.66 11.96 -21.16
C PRO A 655 53.84 12.95 -21.22
N HIS A 656 54.10 13.62 -20.09
CA HIS A 656 55.18 14.58 -19.88
C HIS A 656 56.34 14.05 -19.01
N GLY A 657 56.29 12.78 -18.62
CA GLY A 657 57.27 12.14 -17.74
C GLY A 657 58.66 12.10 -18.38
N GLN A 658 59.63 12.73 -17.72
CA GLN A 658 60.98 12.86 -18.26
C GLN A 658 61.68 11.49 -18.43
N TYR A 659 62.02 11.15 -19.68
CA TYR A 659 63.16 10.31 -20.06
C TYR A 659 63.41 9.02 -19.24
N LYS A 660 62.37 8.23 -18.96
CA LYS A 660 62.54 6.84 -18.50
C LYS A 660 61.87 5.84 -19.42
N ILE A 661 62.65 5.36 -20.38
CA ILE A 661 62.33 4.20 -21.21
C ILE A 661 62.37 2.97 -20.31
N HIS A 662 61.22 2.53 -19.78
CA HIS A 662 61.09 1.20 -19.21
C HIS A 662 60.63 0.22 -20.30
N ARG A 663 61.53 -0.69 -20.66
CA ARG A 663 61.23 -1.80 -21.56
C ARG A 663 60.29 -2.78 -20.85
N SER A 664 59.35 -3.34 -21.61
CA SER A 664 58.74 -4.68 -21.45
C SER A 664 58.55 -5.19 -20.01
N TYR A 665 57.31 -5.19 -19.54
CA TYR A 665 56.89 -5.96 -18.37
C TYR A 665 55.82 -6.97 -18.74
N ASP A 666 56.13 -8.26 -18.53
CA ASP A 666 55.14 -9.32 -18.45
C ASP A 666 54.24 -9.09 -17.23
N PHE A 667 52.96 -9.46 -17.34
CA PHE A 667 51.93 -9.23 -16.33
C PHE A 667 51.85 -10.36 -15.30
N PRO A 668 51.91 -10.07 -13.99
CA PRO A 668 51.40 -10.95 -12.94
C PRO A 668 50.33 -10.23 -12.10
N PHE A 669 49.07 -10.65 -12.23
CA PHE A 669 48.08 -10.38 -11.18
C PHE A 669 48.36 -11.30 -10.00
N VAL A 670 48.30 -10.78 -8.77
CA VAL A 670 48.25 -11.60 -7.55
C VAL A 670 46.85 -11.48 -6.94
N LYS A 671 46.21 -12.62 -6.72
CA LYS A 671 44.83 -12.73 -6.24
C LYS A 671 44.82 -12.60 -4.71
N GLY A 672 44.14 -11.56 -4.19
CA GLY A 672 43.83 -11.44 -2.76
C GLY A 672 42.77 -12.46 -2.32
N VAL A 673 42.72 -12.76 -1.03
CA VAL A 673 41.75 -13.72 -0.46
C VAL A 673 40.29 -13.27 -0.59
N ASP A 674 40.04 -11.95 -0.68
CA ASP A 674 38.70 -11.36 -0.83
C ASP A 674 38.43 -10.88 -2.27
N LEU A 675 39.15 -11.43 -3.26
CA LEU A 675 39.13 -11.05 -4.69
C LEU A 675 39.50 -9.58 -5.04
N ALA A 676 39.71 -8.70 -4.05
CA ALA A 676 40.12 -7.31 -4.27
C ALA A 676 41.64 -7.11 -4.51
N LEU A 677 41.99 -6.28 -5.51
CA LEU A 677 43.37 -5.85 -5.83
C LEU A 677 43.77 -4.55 -5.08
N TYR A 678 44.64 -4.61 -4.07
CA TYR A 678 44.99 -3.46 -3.21
C TYR A 678 46.15 -2.58 -3.74
N TRP A 679 46.14 -1.28 -3.39
CA TRP A 679 47.23 -0.32 -3.63
C TRP A 679 47.44 0.60 -2.41
N PRO A 680 48.69 0.83 -1.92
CA PRO A 680 48.94 1.66 -0.72
C PRO A 680 48.88 3.18 -0.94
N ASP A 681 48.37 3.93 0.05
CA ASP A 681 48.05 5.36 -0.04
C ASP A 681 49.21 6.34 -0.33
N GLN A 682 50.46 5.95 -0.12
CA GLN A 682 51.62 6.85 -0.11
C GLN A 682 52.13 7.32 -1.50
N HIS A 683 51.35 7.09 -2.58
CA HIS A 683 51.75 7.42 -3.97
C HIS A 683 50.66 8.18 -4.77
N LYS A 684 49.75 8.89 -4.11
CA LYS A 684 48.62 9.67 -4.73
C LYS A 684 49.03 10.93 -5.53
N GLY A 685 50.19 10.93 -6.20
CA GLY A 685 50.76 12.13 -6.85
C GLY A 685 50.00 12.66 -8.07
N TYR A 686 49.23 11.83 -8.77
CA TYR A 686 48.50 12.24 -10.00
C TYR A 686 47.04 11.73 -10.08
N ALA A 687 46.54 11.07 -9.03
CA ALA A 687 45.14 10.66 -8.93
C ALA A 687 44.30 11.70 -8.16
N HIS A 688 44.39 12.98 -8.55
CA HIS A 688 43.68 14.11 -7.90
C HIS A 688 42.14 14.10 -8.08
N GLY A 689 41.56 13.03 -8.65
CA GLY A 689 40.11 12.85 -8.83
C GLY A 689 39.41 12.02 -7.74
N TYR A 690 40.18 11.33 -6.88
CA TYR A 690 39.62 10.53 -5.78
C TYR A 690 39.86 11.20 -4.43
N ASP A 691 38.86 11.95 -3.97
CA ASP A 691 38.51 11.90 -2.55
C ASP A 691 38.20 10.41 -2.21
N VAL A 692 38.50 9.97 -0.99
CA VAL A 692 38.10 8.61 -0.57
C VAL A 692 36.57 8.55 -0.58
N GLU A 693 36.01 7.39 -0.93
CA GLU A 693 34.57 7.21 -0.78
C GLU A 693 34.20 7.18 0.70
N GLU A 694 33.63 8.27 1.20
CA GLU A 694 33.33 8.45 2.62
C GLU A 694 32.06 7.71 3.08
N SER A 695 31.15 7.33 2.19
CA SER A 695 30.00 6.50 2.61
C SER A 695 30.41 5.03 2.73
N GLY A 696 30.21 4.48 3.93
CA GLY A 696 30.26 3.04 4.18
C GLY A 696 29.03 2.29 3.68
N ASN A 697 28.18 2.95 2.88
CA ASN A 697 26.94 2.38 2.35
C ASN A 697 27.30 1.33 1.28
N SER A 698 26.91 0.08 1.52
CA SER A 698 27.01 -1.00 0.55
C SER A 698 25.85 -0.96 -0.45
N PHE A 699 26.04 -1.57 -1.62
CA PHE A 699 24.91 -1.86 -2.51
C PHE A 699 23.93 -2.83 -1.82
N PHE A 700 22.63 -2.58 -1.99
CA PHE A 700 21.56 -3.47 -1.55
C PHE A 700 20.81 -4.00 -2.77
N GLU A 701 20.72 -5.33 -2.88
CA GLU A 701 20.03 -6.02 -3.96
C GLU A 701 18.51 -5.99 -3.69
N THR A 702 17.75 -5.42 -4.62
CA THR A 702 16.30 -5.25 -4.48
C THR A 702 15.54 -6.47 -4.97
N TYR A 703 14.42 -6.79 -4.31
CA TYR A 703 13.58 -7.93 -4.67
C TYR A 703 12.89 -7.70 -6.02
N GLY A 704 12.73 -8.77 -6.80
CA GLY A 704 12.13 -8.68 -8.14
C GLY A 704 13.04 -8.08 -9.24
N GLU A 705 14.35 -7.92 -8.98
CA GLU A 705 15.28 -7.44 -10.01
C GLU A 705 15.32 -8.34 -11.25
N GLU A 706 15.18 -7.73 -12.42
CA GLU A 706 15.28 -8.41 -13.70
C GLU A 706 16.75 -8.72 -14.07
N PRO A 707 17.02 -9.70 -14.95
CA PRO A 707 18.37 -9.99 -15.46
C PRO A 707 18.87 -8.91 -16.47
N GLN A 708 18.58 -7.66 -16.18
CA GLN A 708 18.90 -6.47 -16.95
C GLN A 708 19.88 -5.60 -16.16
N HIS A 709 20.90 -5.07 -16.82
CA HIS A 709 21.93 -4.27 -16.17
C HIS A 709 22.35 -3.09 -17.04
N ILE A 710 22.19 -1.87 -16.52
CA ILE A 710 22.67 -0.63 -17.13
C ILE A 710 23.99 -0.20 -16.48
N VAL A 711 25.02 0.08 -17.30
CA VAL A 711 26.28 0.65 -16.84
C VAL A 711 26.37 2.12 -17.28
N PHE A 712 26.31 3.04 -16.32
CA PHE A 712 26.49 4.46 -16.53
C PHE A 712 27.98 4.85 -16.46
N VAL A 713 28.50 5.46 -17.52
CA VAL A 713 29.88 5.94 -17.64
C VAL A 713 29.86 7.47 -17.68
N HIS A 714 30.27 8.11 -16.58
CA HIS A 714 30.19 9.56 -16.42
C HIS A 714 31.18 10.35 -17.32
N GLY A 715 30.92 11.65 -17.48
CA GLY A 715 31.78 12.58 -18.22
C GLY A 715 33.08 13.01 -17.51
N ILE A 716 33.74 14.03 -18.04
CA ILE A 716 34.97 14.63 -17.49
C ILE A 716 34.65 15.62 -16.34
N LYS A 717 35.68 15.98 -15.55
CA LYS A 717 35.67 17.01 -14.50
C LYS A 717 34.79 16.65 -13.29
N MET A 718 34.54 15.37 -13.11
CA MET A 718 33.73 14.85 -12.01
C MET A 718 34.57 14.66 -10.73
N LYS A 719 33.98 15.07 -9.60
CA LYS A 719 34.41 14.66 -8.25
C LYS A 719 33.48 13.55 -7.76
N VAL A 720 33.88 12.79 -6.74
CA VAL A 720 33.08 11.66 -6.22
C VAL A 720 31.64 12.05 -5.90
N HIS A 721 31.41 13.20 -5.23
CA HIS A 721 30.06 13.68 -4.94
C HIS A 721 29.24 14.04 -6.19
N HIS A 722 29.83 14.66 -7.21
CA HIS A 722 29.13 14.92 -8.47
C HIS A 722 28.78 13.64 -9.22
N VAL A 723 29.63 12.60 -9.16
CA VAL A 723 29.29 11.30 -9.76
C VAL A 723 28.11 10.67 -9.02
N LYS A 724 28.11 10.72 -7.69
CA LYS A 724 26.98 10.20 -6.88
C LYS A 724 25.68 10.92 -7.19
N SER A 725 25.69 12.25 -7.21
CA SER A 725 24.58 13.12 -7.63
C SER A 725 24.01 12.70 -8.99
N TYR A 726 24.81 12.73 -10.07
CA TYR A 726 24.29 12.41 -11.41
C TYR A 726 23.85 10.94 -11.54
N THR A 727 24.47 10.02 -10.80
CA THR A 727 24.04 8.61 -10.75
C THR A 727 22.73 8.46 -9.98
N ALA A 728 22.52 9.21 -8.90
CA ALA A 728 21.27 9.23 -8.15
C ALA A 728 20.14 9.76 -9.03
N SER A 729 20.28 10.94 -9.67
CA SER A 729 19.24 11.44 -10.60
C SER A 729 18.99 10.47 -11.76
N CYS A 730 20.04 9.85 -12.32
CA CYS A 730 19.89 8.81 -13.34
C CYS A 730 19.09 7.60 -12.83
N TYR A 731 19.38 7.13 -11.63
CA TYR A 731 18.65 6.03 -10.97
C TYR A 731 17.19 6.40 -10.69
N LYS A 732 16.93 7.53 -10.01
CA LYS A 732 15.59 8.05 -9.70
C LYS A 732 14.73 8.08 -10.98
N ARG A 733 15.26 8.61 -12.08
CA ARG A 733 14.54 8.74 -13.36
C ARG A 733 14.37 7.44 -14.13
N LEU A 734 15.30 6.48 -14.01
CA LEU A 734 15.08 5.11 -14.50
C LEU A 734 13.97 4.41 -13.70
N TRP A 735 13.97 4.56 -12.37
CA TRP A 735 12.94 4.02 -11.47
C TRP A 735 11.56 4.58 -11.81
N TRP A 736 11.41 5.91 -11.91
CA TRP A 736 10.17 6.59 -12.32
C TRP A 736 9.72 6.28 -13.76
N ALA A 737 10.61 5.75 -14.59
CA ALA A 737 10.30 5.28 -15.94
C ALA A 737 9.94 3.77 -16.01
N GLY A 738 9.85 3.09 -14.86
CA GLY A 738 9.46 1.68 -14.74
C GLY A 738 10.63 0.68 -14.83
N TYR A 739 11.88 1.10 -14.67
CA TYR A 739 13.03 0.19 -14.72
C TYR A 739 13.04 -0.75 -13.49
N ARG A 740 13.05 -2.07 -13.75
CA ARG A 740 13.13 -3.14 -12.75
C ARG A 740 14.50 -3.87 -12.75
N GLY A 741 15.50 -3.39 -13.50
CA GLY A 741 16.86 -3.95 -13.53
C GLY A 741 17.89 -3.20 -12.66
N ARG A 742 19.16 -3.61 -12.74
CA ARG A 742 20.26 -3.03 -11.94
C ARG A 742 21.00 -1.89 -12.63
N LEU A 743 21.37 -0.85 -11.87
CA LEU A 743 22.30 0.19 -12.32
C LEU A 743 23.70 0.01 -11.68
N SER A 744 24.75 0.21 -12.47
CA SER A 744 26.08 0.54 -11.95
C SER A 744 26.59 1.86 -12.50
N VAL A 745 27.31 2.63 -11.68
CA VAL A 745 28.19 3.68 -12.19
C VAL A 745 29.63 3.18 -12.29
N PHE A 746 30.21 3.34 -13.47
CA PHE A 746 31.63 3.09 -13.72
C PHE A 746 32.44 4.37 -13.57
N ARG A 747 33.14 4.50 -12.44
CA ARG A 747 34.04 5.62 -12.16
C ARG A 747 35.40 5.44 -12.83
N TRP A 748 35.87 6.47 -13.52
CA TRP A 748 37.19 6.48 -14.18
C TRP A 748 38.00 7.73 -13.78
N THR A 749 39.32 7.66 -13.98
CA THR A 749 40.25 8.71 -13.50
C THR A 749 40.17 9.97 -14.36
N THR A 750 39.27 10.90 -14.04
CA THR A 750 39.18 12.22 -14.70
C THR A 750 40.02 13.28 -13.98
N PRO A 751 40.67 14.22 -14.70
CA PRO A 751 41.17 15.46 -14.10
C PRO A 751 40.00 16.33 -13.63
N VAL A 752 40.21 17.09 -12.54
CA VAL A 752 39.20 17.97 -11.92
C VAL A 752 39.47 19.46 -12.15
N SER A 753 40.69 19.82 -12.54
CA SER A 753 41.15 21.17 -12.88
C SER A 753 42.40 21.09 -13.76
N GLY A 754 42.81 22.21 -14.36
CA GLY A 754 44.00 22.29 -15.23
C GLY A 754 43.72 23.05 -16.53
N ALA A 755 44.77 23.58 -17.15
CA ALA A 755 44.67 24.28 -18.44
C ALA A 755 44.54 23.32 -19.64
N ASP A 756 44.96 22.07 -19.44
CA ASP A 756 45.02 20.96 -20.40
C ASP A 756 43.92 19.91 -20.18
N ILE A 757 42.88 20.27 -19.41
CA ILE A 757 41.90 19.34 -18.84
C ILE A 757 41.28 18.39 -19.87
N TYR A 758 40.86 18.89 -21.04
CA TYR A 758 40.27 18.06 -22.09
C TYR A 758 41.23 16.99 -22.62
N ASN A 759 42.48 17.36 -22.92
CA ASN A 759 43.47 16.45 -23.50
C ASN A 759 43.88 15.39 -22.47
N THR A 760 44.18 15.80 -21.23
CA THR A 760 44.55 14.88 -20.16
C THR A 760 43.37 13.98 -19.73
N GLY A 761 42.14 14.50 -19.76
CA GLY A 761 40.93 13.71 -19.50
C GLY A 761 40.61 12.73 -20.61
N GLU A 762 40.80 13.10 -21.87
CA GLU A 762 40.67 12.20 -23.01
C GLU A 762 41.71 11.07 -22.96
N PHE A 763 42.97 11.39 -22.66
CA PHE A 763 44.04 10.39 -22.51
C PHE A 763 43.70 9.36 -21.44
N ASN A 764 43.26 9.82 -20.28
CA ASN A 764 42.81 8.95 -19.22
C ASN A 764 41.58 8.14 -19.64
N ALA A 765 40.59 8.74 -20.30
CA ALA A 765 39.36 8.07 -20.69
C ALA A 765 39.64 6.83 -21.55
N TRP A 766 40.38 6.99 -22.65
CA TRP A 766 40.75 5.88 -23.54
C TRP A 766 41.47 4.74 -22.80
N HIS A 767 42.41 5.07 -21.90
CA HIS A 767 43.15 4.08 -21.11
C HIS A 767 42.31 3.35 -20.05
N ASN A 768 41.25 3.97 -19.52
CA ASN A 768 40.33 3.32 -18.58
C ASN A 768 39.39 2.31 -19.26
N GLY A 769 39.32 2.29 -20.60
CA GLY A 769 38.44 1.40 -21.36
C GLY A 769 38.70 -0.10 -21.13
N ALA A 770 39.95 -0.52 -20.94
CA ALA A 770 40.27 -1.92 -20.65
C ALA A 770 39.65 -2.41 -19.31
N ALA A 771 39.53 -1.52 -18.31
CA ALA A 771 38.88 -1.84 -17.05
C ALA A 771 37.35 -1.92 -17.20
N LEU A 772 36.75 -1.09 -18.06
CA LEU A 772 35.32 -1.18 -18.39
C LEU A 772 35.01 -2.48 -19.15
N ALA A 773 35.85 -2.86 -20.11
CA ALA A 773 35.71 -4.12 -20.86
C ALA A 773 35.71 -5.35 -19.93
N ALA A 774 36.62 -5.38 -18.96
CA ALA A 774 36.70 -6.45 -17.96
C ALA A 774 35.47 -6.47 -17.02
N TYR A 775 34.91 -5.30 -16.68
CA TYR A 775 33.70 -5.22 -15.86
C TYR A 775 32.46 -5.72 -16.63
N VAL A 776 32.30 -5.35 -17.90
CA VAL A 776 31.18 -5.81 -18.74
C VAL A 776 31.25 -7.32 -19.00
N ASP A 777 32.45 -7.88 -19.20
CA ASP A 777 32.66 -9.33 -19.27
C ASP A 777 32.28 -10.04 -17.95
N PHE A 778 32.59 -9.46 -16.80
CA PHE A 778 32.10 -9.94 -15.50
C PHE A 778 30.57 -9.89 -15.39
N LEU A 779 29.93 -8.78 -15.79
CA LEU A 779 28.47 -8.65 -15.75
C LEU A 779 27.76 -9.68 -16.64
N LYS A 780 28.24 -9.88 -17.88
CA LYS A 780 27.69 -10.92 -18.78
C LYS A 780 27.82 -12.32 -18.20
N LYS A 781 28.90 -12.61 -17.48
CA LYS A 781 29.08 -13.90 -16.76
C LYS A 781 28.18 -14.03 -15.55
N ARG A 782 27.85 -12.92 -14.86
CA ARG A 782 26.93 -12.88 -13.72
C ARG A 782 25.48 -13.13 -14.13
N LEU A 783 25.01 -12.45 -15.18
CA LEU A 783 23.61 -12.52 -15.61
C LEU A 783 23.28 -13.76 -16.46
N GLY A 784 24.30 -14.45 -16.98
CA GLY A 784 24.11 -15.67 -17.77
C GLY A 784 23.63 -15.41 -19.20
N ARG A 785 22.90 -16.37 -19.78
CA ARG A 785 22.55 -16.38 -21.21
C ARG A 785 21.47 -15.36 -21.56
N ASP A 786 20.51 -15.19 -20.67
CA ASP A 786 19.32 -14.36 -20.88
C ASP A 786 19.53 -12.93 -20.33
N GLY A 787 20.76 -12.66 -19.85
CA GLY A 787 21.19 -11.38 -19.32
C GLY A 787 21.36 -10.29 -20.37
N ASN A 788 20.78 -9.12 -20.11
CA ASN A 788 20.97 -7.93 -20.94
C ASN A 788 21.92 -6.94 -20.24
N VAL A 789 23.06 -6.58 -20.88
CA VAL A 789 23.96 -5.52 -20.40
C VAL A 789 23.98 -4.37 -21.38
N GLY A 790 23.46 -3.22 -20.97
CA GLY A 790 23.47 -1.97 -21.73
C GLY A 790 24.45 -0.94 -21.14
N ILE A 791 25.01 -0.07 -21.98
CA ILE A 791 25.85 1.06 -21.54
C ILE A 791 25.17 2.38 -21.86
N ILE A 792 25.16 3.29 -20.91
CA ILE A 792 24.93 4.73 -21.13
C ILE A 792 26.26 5.44 -20.88
N ALA A 793 26.79 6.17 -21.86
CA ALA A 793 28.00 6.97 -21.65
C ALA A 793 27.78 8.43 -21.97
N HIS A 794 28.23 9.29 -21.07
CA HIS A 794 28.09 10.74 -21.17
C HIS A 794 29.41 11.42 -21.52
N SER A 795 29.41 12.38 -22.46
CA SER A 795 30.56 13.24 -22.76
C SER A 795 31.83 12.41 -23.05
N LEU A 796 32.96 12.67 -22.37
CA LEU A 796 34.19 11.88 -22.50
C LEU A 796 34.11 10.45 -21.94
N GLY A 797 33.05 10.07 -21.22
CA GLY A 797 32.75 8.66 -20.92
C GLY A 797 32.65 7.81 -22.19
N ASN A 798 32.23 8.40 -23.32
CA ASN A 798 32.20 7.74 -24.63
C ASN A 798 33.61 7.37 -25.15
N ALA A 799 34.67 8.07 -24.72
CA ALA A 799 36.06 7.68 -25.02
C ALA A 799 36.52 6.49 -24.15
N VAL A 800 35.99 6.33 -22.93
CA VAL A 800 36.18 5.11 -22.12
C VAL A 800 35.54 3.92 -22.82
N VAL A 801 34.30 4.07 -23.30
CA VAL A 801 33.62 3.02 -24.08
C VAL A 801 34.36 2.73 -25.39
N GLY A 802 34.85 3.76 -26.09
CA GLY A 802 35.70 3.59 -27.26
C GLY A 802 36.97 2.76 -26.95
N GLY A 803 37.65 3.05 -25.84
CA GLY A 803 38.79 2.26 -25.36
C GLY A 803 38.41 0.82 -25.00
N ALA A 804 37.21 0.61 -24.46
CA ALA A 804 36.69 -0.71 -24.10
C ALA A 804 36.34 -1.56 -25.33
N LEU A 805 35.66 -0.97 -26.31
CA LEU A 805 35.40 -1.60 -27.61
C LEU A 805 36.72 -2.00 -28.29
N ARG A 806 37.71 -1.11 -28.32
CA ARG A 806 39.06 -1.44 -28.81
C ARG A 806 39.79 -2.53 -28.01
N ALA A 807 39.44 -2.72 -26.74
CA ALA A 807 39.92 -3.83 -25.90
C ALA A 807 39.13 -5.15 -26.10
N GLY A 808 38.18 -5.19 -27.04
CA GLY A 808 37.38 -6.37 -27.36
C GLY A 808 36.10 -6.52 -26.54
N MET A 809 35.65 -5.47 -25.83
CA MET A 809 34.35 -5.48 -25.15
C MET A 809 33.23 -5.79 -26.15
N THR A 810 32.27 -6.62 -25.74
CA THR A 810 30.97 -6.73 -26.42
C THR A 810 29.87 -6.34 -25.45
N VAL A 811 28.81 -5.72 -25.96
CA VAL A 811 27.69 -5.21 -25.15
C VAL A 811 26.37 -5.48 -25.88
N ASN A 812 25.24 -5.46 -25.20
CA ASN A 812 23.94 -5.68 -25.84
C ASN A 812 23.44 -4.37 -26.49
N SER A 813 23.56 -3.25 -25.77
CA SER A 813 23.14 -1.92 -26.23
C SER A 813 24.08 -0.80 -25.76
N TYR A 814 24.09 0.32 -26.49
CA TYR A 814 24.95 1.47 -26.19
C TYR A 814 24.30 2.81 -26.54
N LEU A 815 23.99 3.63 -25.52
CA LEU A 815 23.54 5.01 -25.71
C LEU A 815 24.71 5.98 -25.53
N MET A 816 24.93 6.80 -26.55
CA MET A 816 25.98 7.80 -26.62
C MET A 816 25.38 9.19 -26.33
N MET A 817 25.46 9.65 -25.09
CA MET A 817 24.97 10.97 -24.66
C MET A 817 26.06 12.03 -24.83
N GLU A 818 25.83 12.99 -25.72
CA GLU A 818 26.70 14.15 -25.97
C GLU A 818 28.17 13.70 -26.12
N ALA A 819 28.37 12.62 -26.88
CA ALA A 819 29.65 11.94 -27.01
C ALA A 819 30.78 12.85 -27.49
N ALA A 820 31.74 13.09 -26.60
CA ALA A 820 32.92 13.95 -26.82
C ALA A 820 34.04 13.23 -27.61
N VAL A 821 33.65 12.42 -28.60
CA VAL A 821 34.54 11.63 -29.47
C VAL A 821 34.38 12.16 -30.90
N PRO A 822 35.46 12.38 -31.67
CA PRO A 822 35.35 12.83 -33.06
C PRO A 822 34.54 11.85 -33.92
N MET A 823 33.58 12.37 -34.69
CA MET A 823 32.80 11.58 -35.67
C MET A 823 33.71 10.76 -36.61
N SER A 824 34.87 11.31 -37.00
CA SER A 824 35.87 10.61 -37.81
C SER A 824 36.36 9.26 -37.25
N CYS A 825 36.21 9.00 -35.95
CA CYS A 825 36.56 7.71 -35.34
C CYS A 825 35.77 6.54 -35.95
N PHE A 826 34.51 6.75 -36.30
CA PHE A 826 33.56 5.71 -36.69
C PHE A 826 33.56 5.41 -38.21
N HIS A 827 34.22 6.26 -39.01
CA HIS A 827 34.39 6.07 -40.45
C HIS A 827 35.70 5.34 -40.77
N SER A 828 35.79 4.69 -41.93
CA SER A 828 36.98 3.94 -42.30
C SER A 828 38.20 4.86 -42.49
N ALA A 829 39.40 4.32 -42.30
CA ALA A 829 40.64 5.05 -42.55
C ALA A 829 40.86 5.33 -44.05
N ASP A 830 40.42 4.40 -44.91
CA ASP A 830 40.73 4.34 -46.35
C ASP A 830 39.66 4.97 -47.26
N GLU A 831 38.48 5.35 -46.76
CA GLU A 831 37.49 6.12 -47.52
C GLU A 831 38.19 7.37 -48.12
N LEU A 832 38.27 7.45 -49.45
CA LEU A 832 38.82 8.63 -50.12
C LEU A 832 37.85 9.80 -49.89
N LEU A 833 38.29 10.79 -49.13
CA LEU A 833 37.48 11.96 -48.80
C LEU A 833 37.53 13.06 -49.87
N ASP A 834 38.11 12.77 -51.05
CA ASP A 834 38.22 13.67 -52.21
C ASP A 834 36.92 13.77 -53.03
N GLY A 835 35.76 13.64 -52.38
CA GLY A 835 34.48 14.03 -52.94
C GLY A 835 34.34 15.55 -52.87
N GLY A 836 34.73 16.24 -53.95
CA GLY A 836 34.83 17.71 -54.01
C GLY A 836 33.59 18.44 -53.47
N ASP A 837 33.83 19.57 -52.79
CA ASP A 837 32.89 20.45 -52.06
C ASP A 837 32.01 19.80 -50.96
N SER A 838 31.84 18.47 -50.92
CA SER A 838 30.96 17.81 -49.95
C SER A 838 31.64 17.33 -48.67
N LEU A 839 32.96 17.45 -48.56
CA LEU A 839 33.74 16.85 -47.46
C LEU A 839 34.67 17.79 -46.70
N GLU A 840 35.26 18.78 -47.39
CA GLU A 840 35.79 19.96 -46.71
C GLU A 840 34.67 20.77 -46.02
N GLY A 841 33.40 20.57 -46.40
CA GLY A 841 32.22 21.07 -45.71
C GLY A 841 31.84 20.31 -44.41
N ARG A 842 32.35 19.08 -44.20
CA ARG A 842 32.08 18.28 -42.98
C ARG A 842 33.10 18.53 -41.86
N TYR A 843 34.27 19.04 -42.24
CA TYR A 843 35.24 19.55 -41.30
C TYR A 843 34.88 20.98 -40.92
N GLU A 844 34.89 21.27 -39.63
CA GLU A 844 34.68 22.64 -39.15
C GLU A 844 35.78 23.53 -39.71
N ARG A 845 35.41 24.64 -40.39
CA ARG A 845 36.37 25.51 -41.10
C ARG A 845 37.54 25.94 -40.20
N MET A 846 37.24 26.24 -38.93
CA MET A 846 38.24 26.59 -37.91
C MET A 846 39.26 25.46 -37.63
N LEU A 847 38.86 24.19 -37.75
CA LEU A 847 39.76 23.04 -37.62
C LEU A 847 40.64 22.86 -38.86
N LEU A 848 40.10 23.10 -40.07
CA LEU A 848 40.88 23.11 -41.31
C LEU A 848 41.92 24.24 -41.31
N GLU A 849 41.55 25.44 -40.89
CA GLU A 849 42.45 26.58 -40.73
C GLU A 849 43.54 26.29 -39.67
N ALA A 850 43.17 25.69 -38.53
CA ALA A 850 44.13 25.27 -37.51
C ALA A 850 45.09 24.16 -38.00
N GLU A 851 44.59 23.24 -38.82
CA GLU A 851 45.35 22.14 -39.42
C GLU A 851 46.31 22.60 -40.52
N ALA A 852 45.93 23.61 -41.31
CA ALA A 852 46.84 24.26 -42.26
C ALA A 852 48.00 24.99 -41.55
N ASN A 853 47.75 25.57 -40.37
CA ASN A 853 48.75 26.30 -39.58
C ASN A 853 49.65 25.37 -38.73
N LYS A 854 49.07 24.38 -38.04
CA LYS A 854 49.77 23.41 -37.18
C LYS A 854 49.24 22.00 -37.50
N PRO A 855 49.82 21.30 -38.48
CA PRO A 855 49.38 19.97 -38.93
C PRO A 855 49.35 18.92 -37.81
N SER A 856 48.55 17.88 -37.97
CA SER A 856 48.40 16.80 -36.98
C SER A 856 48.23 15.42 -37.62
N ALA A 857 48.28 14.36 -36.81
CA ALA A 857 47.98 13.01 -37.26
C ALA A 857 46.48 12.87 -37.55
N ARG A 858 46.12 12.34 -38.73
CA ARG A 858 44.73 12.25 -39.19
C ARG A 858 44.15 10.84 -39.16
N VAL A 859 44.92 9.87 -39.65
CA VAL A 859 44.52 8.45 -39.79
C VAL A 859 45.12 7.57 -38.69
N LEU A 860 44.43 6.48 -38.34
CA LEU A 860 44.86 5.52 -37.33
C LEU A 860 46.31 5.03 -37.51
N SER A 861 46.76 4.82 -38.76
CA SER A 861 48.13 4.38 -39.09
C SER A 861 49.22 5.42 -38.75
N ASP A 862 48.85 6.70 -38.68
CA ASP A 862 49.71 7.80 -38.22
C ASP A 862 49.45 8.20 -36.75
N GLY A 863 48.57 7.48 -36.06
CA GLY A 863 48.15 7.77 -34.69
C GLY A 863 47.03 8.82 -34.56
N GLY A 864 46.29 9.09 -35.64
CA GLY A 864 45.16 10.01 -35.69
C GLY A 864 43.79 9.33 -35.49
N TYR A 865 42.74 10.14 -35.30
CA TYR A 865 41.40 9.66 -34.94
C TYR A 865 40.72 8.78 -35.96
N ARG A 866 41.01 8.97 -37.25
CA ARG A 866 40.19 8.39 -38.31
C ARG A 866 40.35 6.86 -38.37
N GLY A 867 39.23 6.14 -38.22
CA GLY A 867 39.19 4.68 -38.18
C GLY A 867 39.47 4.05 -36.80
N VAL A 868 39.60 4.84 -35.73
CA VAL A 868 39.86 4.32 -34.37
C VAL A 868 38.73 3.41 -33.85
N LEU A 869 37.49 3.65 -34.26
CA LEU A 869 36.28 2.90 -33.88
C LEU A 869 35.50 2.37 -35.11
N PHE A 870 36.17 2.19 -36.25
CA PHE A 870 35.53 1.60 -37.42
C PHE A 870 35.18 0.12 -37.18
N GLY A 871 33.95 -0.29 -37.49
CA GLY A 871 33.46 -1.66 -37.27
C GLY A 871 33.03 -1.99 -35.83
N PHE A 872 32.90 -0.97 -34.95
CA PHE A 872 32.48 -1.15 -33.56
C PHE A 872 31.05 -1.71 -33.41
N ASP A 873 30.20 -1.51 -34.41
CA ASP A 873 28.84 -2.00 -34.50
C ASP A 873 28.79 -3.54 -34.41
N GLY A 874 29.78 -4.24 -34.97
CA GLY A 874 29.92 -5.69 -34.83
C GLY A 874 30.21 -6.20 -33.40
N GLN A 875 30.42 -5.30 -32.44
CA GLN A 875 30.61 -5.61 -31.01
C GLN A 875 29.36 -5.33 -30.17
N ILE A 876 28.31 -4.78 -30.78
CA ILE A 876 27.04 -4.41 -30.14
C ILE A 876 25.97 -5.37 -30.67
N VAL A 877 25.41 -6.20 -29.79
CA VAL A 877 24.54 -7.31 -30.20
C VAL A 877 23.18 -6.84 -30.71
N GLY A 878 22.66 -5.76 -30.14
CA GLY A 878 21.40 -5.12 -30.54
C GLY A 878 21.63 -3.71 -31.06
N LYS A 879 21.25 -2.71 -30.27
CA LYS A 879 21.11 -1.32 -30.72
C LYS A 879 22.19 -0.39 -30.17
N TRP A 880 22.64 0.56 -30.99
CA TRP A 880 23.36 1.74 -30.52
C TRP A 880 22.74 3.02 -31.05
N VAL A 881 22.74 4.07 -30.21
CA VAL A 881 22.02 5.32 -30.49
C VAL A 881 22.84 6.53 -30.05
N ASN A 882 22.99 7.50 -30.97
CA ASN A 882 23.64 8.78 -30.68
C ASN A 882 22.62 9.83 -30.24
N TYR A 883 22.62 10.18 -28.95
CA TYR A 883 21.87 11.30 -28.39
C TYR A 883 22.73 12.55 -28.48
N TYR A 884 22.42 13.42 -29.46
CA TYR A 884 23.25 14.57 -29.80
C TYR A 884 22.49 15.89 -29.66
N ASN A 885 23.23 16.92 -29.26
CA ASN A 885 22.76 18.30 -29.21
C ASN A 885 23.66 19.16 -30.13
N PRO A 886 23.18 19.61 -31.31
CA PRO A 886 23.97 20.44 -32.24
C PRO A 886 24.50 21.75 -31.65
N LEU A 887 23.82 22.25 -30.61
CA LEU A 887 24.07 23.52 -29.91
C LEU A 887 24.79 23.35 -28.57
N ASP A 888 25.22 22.14 -28.23
CA ASP A 888 25.76 21.78 -26.91
C ASP A 888 26.84 22.75 -26.40
N PHE A 889 26.71 23.16 -25.13
CA PHE A 889 27.60 24.13 -24.50
C PHE A 889 29.05 23.63 -24.40
N TRP A 890 29.28 22.39 -23.95
CA TRP A 890 30.66 21.92 -23.73
C TRP A 890 31.32 21.33 -24.97
N LEU A 891 30.57 21.01 -26.03
CA LEU A 891 31.09 20.50 -27.30
C LEU A 891 31.25 21.60 -28.36
N ALA A 892 30.24 22.46 -28.51
CA ALA A 892 30.07 23.33 -29.68
C ALA A 892 30.01 24.84 -29.41
N THR A 893 29.33 25.32 -28.36
CA THR A 893 28.90 26.74 -28.28
C THR A 893 29.38 27.53 -27.05
N GLY A 894 29.85 26.85 -26.01
CA GLY A 894 30.01 27.43 -24.67
C GLY A 894 31.07 28.52 -24.55
N LYS A 895 30.73 29.57 -23.81
CA LYS A 895 31.53 30.80 -23.62
C LYS A 895 31.48 31.30 -22.18
N THR A 896 32.52 31.98 -21.71
CA THR A 896 32.54 32.58 -20.36
C THR A 896 31.81 33.93 -20.30
N LYS A 897 31.11 34.18 -19.20
CA LYS A 897 30.32 35.41 -18.95
C LYS A 897 31.15 36.69 -19.03
N ASN A 898 32.30 36.74 -18.35
CA ASN A 898 33.05 37.97 -18.14
C ASN A 898 34.03 38.34 -19.27
N ALA A 899 34.22 37.48 -20.27
CA ALA A 899 35.21 37.71 -21.34
C ALA A 899 34.83 37.12 -22.70
N GLY A 900 33.68 36.42 -22.84
CA GLY A 900 33.27 35.78 -24.10
C GLY A 900 34.23 34.69 -24.58
N VAL A 901 35.12 34.18 -23.71
CA VAL A 901 36.13 33.19 -24.09
C VAL A 901 35.43 31.86 -24.35
N LEU A 902 35.60 31.33 -25.57
CA LEU A 902 35.12 30.02 -25.97
C LEU A 902 35.81 28.92 -25.13
N VAL A 903 35.02 28.06 -24.50
CA VAL A 903 35.47 26.99 -23.57
C VAL A 903 35.06 25.58 -24.00
N HIS A 904 34.35 25.48 -25.13
CA HIS A 904 33.86 24.23 -25.68
C HIS A 904 34.97 23.38 -26.33
N TRP A 905 34.72 22.08 -26.45
CA TRP A 905 35.64 21.05 -26.96
C TRP A 905 36.17 21.39 -28.35
N LEU A 906 35.33 21.87 -29.26
CA LEU A 906 35.77 22.25 -30.62
C LEU A 906 36.85 23.36 -30.58
N GLN A 907 36.74 24.34 -29.68
CA GLN A 907 37.79 25.35 -29.47
C GLN A 907 39.08 24.75 -28.88
N ASN A 908 38.97 23.71 -28.05
CA ASN A 908 40.13 22.98 -27.54
C ASN A 908 40.89 22.25 -28.68
N GLN A 909 40.17 21.62 -29.60
CA GLN A 909 40.75 20.98 -30.80
C GLN A 909 41.45 22.00 -31.73
N VAL A 910 40.92 23.21 -31.86
CA VAL A 910 41.56 24.32 -32.60
C VAL A 910 42.84 24.78 -31.90
N ARG A 911 42.78 25.08 -30.60
CA ARG A 911 43.80 25.87 -29.89
C ARG A 911 44.90 25.04 -29.23
N TYR A 912 44.59 23.83 -28.76
CA TYR A 912 45.46 23.04 -27.89
C TYR A 912 45.79 21.66 -28.46
N LYS A 913 45.69 21.48 -29.79
CA LYS A 913 46.17 20.29 -30.50
C LYS A 913 46.88 20.69 -31.80
N PRO A 914 48.05 20.11 -32.16
CA PRO A 914 48.99 19.44 -31.26
C PRO A 914 49.31 20.32 -30.03
N ASN A 915 49.35 19.73 -28.85
CA ASN A 915 49.30 20.45 -27.58
C ASN A 915 50.61 21.18 -27.26
N ASP A 916 50.46 22.33 -26.63
CA ASP A 916 51.54 23.25 -26.27
C ASP A 916 51.41 23.55 -24.78
N LEU A 917 52.19 22.83 -23.96
CA LEU A 917 52.19 23.02 -22.52
C LEU A 917 53.37 23.91 -22.13
N LEU A 918 53.07 25.19 -22.00
CA LEU A 918 53.95 26.23 -21.48
C LEU A 918 54.80 25.71 -20.30
N LEU A 919 56.12 25.76 -20.44
CA LEU A 919 57.13 25.28 -19.47
C LEU A 919 57.17 23.76 -19.19
N LYS A 920 56.25 22.95 -19.74
CA LYS A 920 56.26 21.47 -19.62
C LYS A 920 56.75 20.77 -20.89
N GLY A 921 56.57 21.38 -22.07
CA GLY A 921 56.98 20.84 -23.37
C GLY A 921 55.83 20.81 -24.39
N VAL A 922 56.19 20.54 -25.65
CA VAL A 922 55.30 20.70 -26.80
C VAL A 922 55.20 19.41 -27.60
N TYR A 923 53.99 19.08 -28.05
CA TYR A 923 53.76 18.07 -29.07
C TYR A 923 53.83 18.68 -30.46
N LYS A 924 54.52 17.99 -31.37
CA LYS A 924 54.68 18.42 -32.76
C LYS A 924 54.53 17.22 -33.70
N TYR A 925 53.85 17.45 -34.81
CA TYR A 925 53.68 16.49 -35.88
C TYR A 925 54.56 16.88 -37.08
N PHE A 926 55.25 15.90 -37.63
CA PHE A 926 56.21 16.04 -38.73
C PHE A 926 55.79 15.13 -39.90
N PRO A 927 54.99 15.63 -40.86
CA PRO A 927 54.44 14.81 -41.94
C PRO A 927 55.52 14.24 -42.89
N ASP A 928 56.70 14.86 -42.93
CA ASP A 928 57.87 14.47 -43.71
C ASP A 928 58.65 13.27 -43.12
N ARG A 929 58.34 12.86 -41.87
CA ARG A 929 58.95 11.69 -41.24
C ARG A 929 58.30 10.37 -41.65
N PRO A 930 58.99 9.23 -41.46
CA PRO A 930 58.39 7.90 -41.61
C PRO A 930 57.16 7.72 -40.70
N VAL A 931 56.18 6.97 -41.19
CA VAL A 931 55.01 6.52 -40.41
C VAL A 931 55.49 5.87 -39.10
N GLY A 932 54.89 6.26 -37.98
CA GLY A 932 55.31 5.85 -36.63
C GLY A 932 56.41 6.70 -35.96
N ASP A 933 57.01 7.68 -36.65
CA ASP A 933 57.91 8.70 -36.04
C ASP A 933 57.41 10.15 -36.26
N ARG A 934 56.19 10.31 -36.80
CA ARG A 934 55.64 11.63 -37.15
C ARG A 934 55.24 12.46 -35.94
N ALA A 935 54.69 11.85 -34.90
CA ALA A 935 54.31 12.52 -33.65
C ALA A 935 55.46 12.49 -32.64
N ARG A 936 55.85 13.66 -32.09
CA ARG A 936 56.93 13.77 -31.08
C ARG A 936 56.61 14.78 -29.98
N PHE A 937 57.09 14.49 -28.77
CA PHE A 937 57.07 15.37 -27.60
C PHE A 937 58.48 15.90 -27.30
N GLY A 938 58.63 17.22 -27.18
CA GLY A 938 59.92 17.90 -27.07
C GLY A 938 59.88 19.19 -26.23
N PRO A 939 61.02 19.92 -26.13
CA PRO A 939 61.09 21.16 -25.36
C PRO A 939 60.27 22.30 -25.98
N ASP A 940 59.87 23.23 -25.12
CA ASP A 940 59.11 24.45 -25.45
C ASP A 940 59.99 25.47 -26.22
N GLY A 941 59.42 26.08 -27.27
CA GLY A 941 60.04 27.14 -28.09
C GLY A 941 60.26 26.81 -29.58
N ASP A 942 59.59 27.54 -30.48
CA ASP A 942 59.75 27.41 -31.94
C ASP A 942 61.13 27.85 -32.48
N GLN A 943 61.92 28.59 -31.69
CA GLN A 943 63.29 29.00 -32.05
C GLN A 943 64.36 27.97 -31.63
N VAL A 944 63.95 26.85 -31.03
CA VAL A 944 64.86 25.82 -30.56
C VAL A 944 65.33 24.95 -31.74
N TYR A 945 66.65 24.94 -32.00
CA TYR A 945 67.29 24.34 -33.17
C TYR A 945 66.80 22.92 -33.54
N ARG A 946 66.72 22.63 -34.85
CA ARG A 946 66.28 21.34 -35.43
C ARG A 946 66.88 20.08 -34.77
N TRP A 947 68.15 20.14 -34.32
CA TRP A 947 68.84 19.01 -33.66
C TRP A 947 68.27 18.64 -32.28
N LEU A 948 67.60 19.54 -31.57
CA LEU A 948 66.92 19.20 -30.31
C LEU A 948 65.62 18.41 -30.55
N TRP A 949 64.98 18.61 -31.71
CA TRP A 949 63.83 17.81 -32.16
C TRP A 949 64.21 16.44 -32.74
N GLU A 950 65.48 16.23 -33.09
CA GLU A 950 66.02 14.89 -33.37
C GLU A 950 66.10 14.04 -32.09
N SER A 951 66.38 14.67 -30.95
CA SER A 951 66.35 14.05 -29.61
C SER A 951 64.95 13.97 -28.97
N ALA A 952 63.93 14.65 -29.50
CA ALA A 952 62.56 14.62 -28.95
C ALA A 952 61.96 13.20 -28.95
N ARG A 953 61.16 12.88 -27.92
CA ARG A 953 60.56 11.55 -27.70
C ARG A 953 59.47 11.29 -28.77
N PRO A 954 59.51 10.18 -29.52
CA PRO A 954 58.39 9.76 -30.35
C PRO A 954 57.17 9.35 -29.52
N VAL A 955 55.99 9.70 -30.01
CA VAL A 955 54.70 9.33 -29.43
C VAL A 955 54.25 8.03 -30.09
N TYR A 956 54.37 6.92 -29.37
CA TYR A 956 54.01 5.58 -29.85
C TYR A 956 52.66 5.09 -29.31
N ASP A 957 52.22 5.61 -28.17
CA ASP A 957 50.90 5.31 -27.63
C ASP A 957 49.84 6.02 -28.49
N LEU A 958 48.91 5.22 -29.04
CA LEU A 958 47.80 5.73 -29.82
C LEU A 958 46.99 6.75 -29.01
N TYR A 959 46.65 6.45 -27.76
CA TYR A 959 45.80 7.31 -26.95
C TYR A 959 46.51 8.60 -26.55
N GLU A 960 47.83 8.56 -26.36
CA GLU A 960 48.67 9.76 -26.24
C GLU A 960 48.62 10.61 -27.53
N SER A 961 48.77 9.97 -28.70
CA SER A 961 48.69 10.64 -30.00
C SER A 961 47.32 11.26 -30.27
N LEU A 962 46.22 10.55 -30.00
CA LEU A 962 44.85 11.09 -30.12
C LEU A 962 44.66 12.32 -29.21
N SER A 963 45.03 12.18 -27.94
CA SER A 963 44.72 13.17 -26.92
C SER A 963 45.57 14.43 -27.03
N PHE A 964 46.83 14.30 -27.43
CA PHE A 964 47.79 15.41 -27.39
C PHE A 964 48.35 15.85 -28.73
N THR A 965 48.37 15.00 -29.76
CA THR A 965 48.93 15.37 -31.08
C THR A 965 47.86 15.60 -32.13
N SER A 966 46.84 14.74 -32.19
CA SER A 966 45.87 14.65 -33.29
C SER A 966 44.73 15.63 -33.12
N ARG A 967 44.37 16.36 -34.18
CA ARG A 967 43.15 17.18 -34.20
C ARG A 967 41.96 16.34 -34.66
N SER A 968 40.78 16.55 -34.07
CA SER A 968 39.55 15.82 -34.45
C SER A 968 39.19 15.94 -35.94
N LEU A 969 39.45 17.13 -36.51
CA LEU A 969 39.01 17.66 -37.81
C LEU A 969 37.49 17.73 -38.00
N THR A 970 36.72 16.78 -37.48
CA THR A 970 35.25 16.81 -37.41
C THR A 970 34.73 17.43 -36.11
N ARG A 971 33.43 17.70 -36.06
CA ARG A 971 32.67 17.86 -34.81
C ARG A 971 32.76 16.59 -33.95
N ALA A 972 32.40 16.72 -32.68
CA ALA A 972 32.15 15.59 -31.79
C ALA A 972 30.84 14.89 -32.20
N MET A 973 30.78 13.57 -32.03
CA MET A 973 29.60 12.75 -32.36
C MET A 973 28.33 13.26 -31.66
N GLY A 974 28.47 13.67 -30.40
CA GLY A 974 27.38 14.25 -29.59
C GLY A 974 26.96 15.68 -29.93
N ALA A 975 27.60 16.34 -30.88
CA ALA A 975 27.24 17.68 -31.34
C ALA A 975 27.34 17.79 -32.86
N GLN A 976 26.88 16.76 -33.57
CA GLN A 976 26.70 16.79 -35.02
C GLN A 976 25.48 17.65 -35.42
N PHE A 977 25.38 18.03 -36.70
CA PHE A 977 24.12 18.53 -37.27
C PHE A 977 23.28 17.35 -37.80
N PRO A 978 21.95 17.48 -37.93
CA PRO A 978 21.12 16.40 -38.48
C PRO A 978 21.54 16.01 -39.90
N ALA A 979 21.58 14.70 -40.15
CA ALA A 979 22.00 14.07 -41.40
C ALA A 979 21.31 14.61 -42.66
N HIS A 980 20.12 15.20 -42.52
CA HIS A 980 19.31 15.69 -43.64
C HIS A 980 19.46 17.18 -43.97
N GLU A 981 20.11 17.98 -43.12
CA GLU A 981 20.33 19.42 -43.41
C GLU A 981 21.70 19.68 -44.07
N ASN A 982 22.72 18.89 -43.70
CA ASN A 982 24.06 18.95 -44.32
C ASN A 982 24.44 17.72 -45.15
N GLY A 983 23.65 16.63 -45.13
CA GLY A 983 23.89 15.43 -45.94
C GLY A 983 24.81 14.37 -45.33
N ASP A 984 25.07 14.43 -44.02
CA ASP A 984 26.03 13.56 -43.33
C ASP A 984 25.37 12.27 -42.82
N PRO A 985 25.58 11.10 -43.46
CA PRO A 985 25.06 9.85 -42.92
C PRO A 985 25.79 9.49 -41.63
N LEU A 986 25.02 9.06 -40.63
CA LEU A 986 25.54 8.33 -39.48
C LEU A 986 26.40 7.13 -39.94
N PRO A 987 27.35 6.67 -39.10
CA PRO A 987 27.96 5.36 -39.29
C PRO A 987 26.89 4.27 -39.51
N PRO A 988 27.09 3.32 -40.45
CA PRO A 988 26.09 2.31 -40.76
C PRO A 988 25.57 1.57 -39.53
N GLY A 989 24.27 1.29 -39.50
CA GLY A 989 23.60 0.57 -38.40
C GLY A 989 23.24 1.42 -37.18
N GLY A 990 23.59 2.71 -37.14
CA GLY A 990 23.26 3.61 -36.03
C GLY A 990 21.95 4.35 -36.17
N GLU A 991 21.26 4.53 -35.04
CA GLU A 991 20.21 5.53 -34.89
C GLU A 991 20.74 6.78 -34.17
N ALA A 992 19.99 7.88 -34.24
CA ALA A 992 20.31 9.09 -33.49
C ALA A 992 19.06 9.86 -33.05
N VAL A 993 19.20 10.55 -31.93
CA VAL A 993 18.19 11.40 -31.28
C VAL A 993 18.73 12.82 -31.28
N ASN A 994 18.01 13.77 -31.90
CA ASN A 994 18.36 15.18 -31.79
C ASN A 994 17.73 15.75 -30.52
N LEU A 995 18.49 15.84 -29.44
CA LEU A 995 18.04 16.35 -28.15
C LEU A 995 17.52 17.79 -28.22
N GLU A 996 18.06 18.62 -29.11
CA GLU A 996 17.60 20.00 -29.31
C GLU A 996 16.20 20.02 -29.94
N LYS A 997 15.99 19.26 -31.01
CA LYS A 997 14.72 19.23 -31.75
C LYS A 997 13.63 18.40 -31.08
N GLU A 998 14.00 17.34 -30.37
CA GLU A 998 13.06 16.36 -29.82
C GLU A 998 12.77 16.57 -28.32
N TYR A 999 13.68 17.24 -27.58
CA TYR A 999 13.59 17.45 -26.13
C TYR A 999 14.01 18.87 -25.69
N HIS A 1000 14.16 19.81 -26.64
CA HIS A 1000 14.51 21.22 -26.40
C HIS A 1000 15.81 21.43 -25.61
N PHE A 1001 16.81 20.54 -25.75
CA PHE A 1001 18.16 20.74 -25.20
C PHE A 1001 18.86 21.88 -25.94
N GLY A 1002 19.06 23.00 -25.26
CA GLY A 1002 19.58 24.22 -25.86
C GLY A 1002 21.11 24.33 -25.82
N SER A 1003 21.58 25.57 -25.89
CA SER A 1003 23.00 25.93 -25.69
C SER A 1003 23.33 26.24 -24.23
N GLY A 1004 22.47 25.84 -23.27
CA GLY A 1004 22.70 26.03 -21.85
C GLY A 1004 23.83 25.15 -21.33
N ARG A 1005 24.60 25.63 -20.35
CA ARG A 1005 25.56 24.79 -19.61
C ARG A 1005 24.89 23.57 -18.95
N PRO A 1006 23.69 23.66 -18.33
CA PRO A 1006 23.04 22.50 -17.73
C PRO A 1006 22.61 21.45 -18.76
N ASP A 1007 22.24 21.89 -19.96
CA ASP A 1007 21.73 21.01 -21.02
C ASP A 1007 22.76 19.96 -21.48
N HIS A 1008 24.07 20.24 -21.40
CA HIS A 1008 25.10 19.22 -21.68
C HIS A 1008 24.98 17.98 -20.80
N SER A 1009 24.33 18.08 -19.64
CA SER A 1009 24.02 16.94 -18.77
C SER A 1009 22.55 16.97 -18.36
N GLY A 1010 21.70 17.50 -19.25
CA GLY A 1010 20.30 17.80 -18.96
C GLY A 1010 19.49 16.55 -18.60
N GLN A 1011 19.92 15.38 -19.05
CA GLN A 1011 19.36 14.07 -18.67
C GLN A 1011 19.37 13.84 -17.15
N PHE A 1012 20.29 14.47 -16.43
CA PHE A 1012 20.48 14.35 -14.98
C PHE A 1012 20.28 15.69 -14.24
N GLN A 1013 20.52 16.84 -14.91
CA GLN A 1013 20.47 18.17 -14.31
C GLN A 1013 19.15 18.94 -14.52
N ARG A 1014 18.41 18.72 -15.62
CA ARG A 1014 17.07 19.32 -15.77
C ARG A 1014 16.11 18.68 -14.79
N ASP A 1015 15.07 19.39 -14.37
CA ASP A 1015 13.98 18.82 -13.58
C ASP A 1015 13.27 17.70 -14.37
N ILE A 1016 12.82 16.64 -13.70
CA ILE A 1016 12.21 15.48 -14.36
C ILE A 1016 11.05 15.85 -15.31
N GLN A 1017 10.26 16.88 -14.99
CA GLN A 1017 9.13 17.34 -15.81
C GLN A 1017 9.58 17.76 -17.23
N GLN A 1018 10.76 18.39 -17.36
CA GLN A 1018 11.35 18.78 -18.66
C GLN A 1018 11.82 17.60 -19.52
N LEU A 1019 11.71 16.37 -19.01
CA LEU A 1019 12.00 15.12 -19.72
C LEU A 1019 10.71 14.40 -20.17
N TYR A 1020 9.55 14.84 -19.68
CA TYR A 1020 8.21 14.40 -20.07
C TYR A 1020 7.51 15.42 -21.00
N SER A 1021 7.78 16.71 -20.87
CA SER A 1021 7.18 17.79 -21.68
C SER A 1021 8.16 18.92 -22.00
N ASP A 1022 7.79 19.77 -22.98
CA ASP A 1022 8.44 21.06 -23.19
C ASP A 1022 8.02 22.12 -22.15
N ASP A 1023 8.68 23.29 -22.17
CA ASP A 1023 8.42 24.40 -21.25
C ASP A 1023 7.00 25.01 -21.39
N ASP A 1024 6.29 24.74 -22.50
CA ASP A 1024 4.88 25.12 -22.70
C ASP A 1024 3.91 24.06 -22.14
N GLY A 1025 4.42 22.92 -21.66
CA GLY A 1025 3.65 21.82 -21.07
C GLY A 1025 3.20 20.75 -22.07
N ASN A 1026 3.62 20.80 -23.34
CA ASN A 1026 3.28 19.78 -24.33
C ASN A 1026 4.08 18.51 -24.06
N ARG A 1027 3.39 17.39 -23.78
CA ARG A 1027 4.06 16.09 -23.54
C ARG A 1027 4.80 15.61 -24.81
N TYR A 1028 6.03 15.17 -24.63
CA TYR A 1028 6.79 14.49 -25.69
C TYR A 1028 6.14 13.15 -26.04
N LYS A 1029 6.14 12.80 -27.33
CA LYS A 1029 5.58 11.52 -27.81
C LYS A 1029 6.18 10.31 -27.08
N PHE A 1030 7.48 10.38 -26.78
CA PHE A 1030 8.18 9.41 -25.93
C PHE A 1030 9.04 10.20 -24.94
N PRO A 1031 8.67 10.24 -23.64
CA PRO A 1031 9.51 10.84 -22.60
C PRO A 1031 10.91 10.23 -22.60
N LEU A 1032 11.91 11.05 -22.26
CA LEU A 1032 13.32 10.74 -22.58
C LEU A 1032 13.79 9.40 -21.99
N TYR A 1033 13.47 9.13 -20.72
CA TYR A 1033 13.88 7.89 -20.04
C TYR A 1033 13.13 6.65 -20.54
N HIS A 1034 11.84 6.75 -20.90
CA HIS A 1034 11.14 5.64 -21.55
C HIS A 1034 11.75 5.31 -22.92
N ARG A 1035 12.16 6.33 -23.71
CA ARG A 1035 12.90 6.09 -24.95
C ARG A 1035 14.26 5.46 -24.71
N MET A 1036 15.00 5.92 -23.70
CA MET A 1036 16.29 5.32 -23.33
C MET A 1036 16.14 3.83 -22.94
N LEU A 1037 15.13 3.46 -22.17
CA LEU A 1037 14.85 2.06 -21.82
C LEU A 1037 14.55 1.22 -23.07
N ASN A 1038 13.71 1.72 -23.99
CA ASN A 1038 13.45 1.04 -25.26
C ASN A 1038 14.73 0.91 -26.12
N ASP A 1039 15.53 1.97 -26.22
CA ASP A 1039 16.76 1.98 -27.02
C ASP A 1039 17.90 1.13 -26.39
N LEU A 1040 17.84 0.90 -25.08
CA LEU A 1040 18.69 -0.08 -24.36
C LEU A 1040 18.16 -1.52 -24.45
N MET A 1041 16.93 -1.74 -24.94
CA MET A 1041 16.19 -3.00 -24.91
C MET A 1041 15.88 -3.49 -23.47
N MET A 1042 15.53 -2.54 -22.59
CA MET A 1042 15.29 -2.70 -21.14
C MET A 1042 13.88 -2.27 -20.72
N SER A 1043 12.94 -2.17 -21.67
CA SER A 1043 11.56 -1.73 -21.42
C SER A 1043 10.59 -2.90 -21.38
N ASN A 1044 9.94 -3.11 -20.24
CA ASN A 1044 8.79 -4.02 -20.12
C ASN A 1044 7.50 -3.45 -20.73
N VAL A 1045 7.49 -2.13 -20.97
CA VAL A 1045 6.41 -1.47 -21.71
C VAL A 1045 6.39 -2.02 -23.14
N GLN A 1046 5.44 -2.91 -23.43
CA GLN A 1046 4.93 -3.05 -24.79
C GLN A 1046 4.41 -1.67 -25.18
N THR A 1047 5.18 -0.94 -25.99
CA THR A 1047 4.75 0.35 -26.51
C THR A 1047 3.48 0.14 -27.32
N GLU A 1048 2.38 0.75 -26.87
CA GLU A 1048 1.12 0.77 -27.62
C GLU A 1048 1.41 1.26 -29.04
N LYS A 1049 0.95 0.50 -30.04
CA LYS A 1049 1.26 0.69 -31.46
C LYS A 1049 0.30 1.63 -32.16
#